data_AF-A0A2V3HUT8-F1
#
_entry.id   AF-A0A2V3HUT8-F1
#
_cell.length_a   1.000
_cell.length_b   1.000
_cell.length_c   1.000
_cell.angle_alpha   90.00
_cell.angle_beta   90.00
_cell.angle_gamma   90.00
#
_symmetry.space_group_name_H-M   'P 1'
#
loop_
_entity.id
_entity.type
_entity.pdbx_description
1 polymer ?
#
loop_
_entity_poly.entity_id
_entity_poly.type
_entity_poly.pdbx_seq_one_letter_code
_entity_poly.pdbx_strand_id
1 'polypeptide(L)'
;MSVSVGRGFVLLLLLLASLSPLVQVSEAVGGTISQDEVWSGAVVLDSDVSVNSGVTLTISAGTDVKVPDDYTIRVTGNIVIEGTSASPVTIWSNRTAVGGTSVSGVWGGITVLGGGSVTASHVSVSRARGAFDVYGSGTLDDVTVYDSFVGLRLWGSATITDFACERIDFTCLEVRGSASADGVSTRDAGLGVDHIGSLDLTDLTVTDSGLGIQYADGSSGSTQVVNLTNLQTGLVVRGATSVSASQVRGSGLGLLVDAVSTSGFTLSDANVSDIEVLLLGTDVLDLTFSAITVSSAPSGGSTTSPWAVDVRNEGSFRLQDSNLSGFSGGIRLTGSGSHILDGVDLDLSGAFIDASGTGSLLVENGTWVTSGDGFGHLSSLTSEWGQLSMSGGTAVESGLEITGGQHSFTTVEVARQYQSADQQSVGMDVLWADITANGLTLSGWNTGVDCGQDCSITGDSLTAGQGGVNGGSGMLVDGGEVTLAGLATLDSDVGVELVDGDLHVETWGAANHGSTTLQVDDEGSAIIRLFPAGSSVGLFDAMGGGSLLWGSSGTARIAVSISEEFTESTVEVTDLTTNPQSGMQVLAHGFSEVSDSMGEVSLPLLQSGSTVVAHDAVSGAGASAVLTPPGGTLQLPLLPTSGDWTVPAGVDAILSNGAYSLPGNLTIETTASLSLLNASLSLSGIGMFTVQGTGQLFGDAGSLSGGTATLNSAEPFGGSGLGLTISTPVSYTCSTPRAWHGVHFTAGLSISADCGVIIENGGATGTIIVGEDGWLELRSALTVRVLDWGLPVQGASVATEGSTQATDSAGEATFSVTARNVTSEGENVRGIVTVSIFHGAHNQLRSWDTSSSTSLDVMMSTVTGGMTTGWLRLEKAFSPYYLDDNLTITRDTTMSLLAQVSLTVASDRGITVKGVLESDRAAITGTDWNGISTAGGEALVTLEQGTLAGAPLTAGPDAAVVVISGMILDGAMLQANSVGEPVSVSVTDSLLHQHDGCVQTNGAAVSLTLYQVTLQDCGQFAAMFTTSNIELSDSVLGAGNDVGLWLRGVSGNVSGLDRRQWT
;
A
#
# COMPACT_ATOMS: atom_id res chain seq x y z
N MET A 1 -102.30 19.90 14.21
CA MET A 1 -102.91 20.16 15.54
C MET A 1 -101.99 21.11 16.30
N SER A 2 -102.52 22.28 16.68
CA SER A 2 -102.22 23.17 17.84
C SER A 2 -101.03 22.80 18.77
N VAL A 3 -100.17 23.69 19.33
CA VAL A 3 -100.29 25.09 19.79
C VAL A 3 -98.88 25.76 19.85
N SER A 4 -98.88 27.11 19.78
CA SER A 4 -97.85 28.14 19.97
C SER A 4 -96.92 28.08 21.20
N VAL A 5 -95.75 28.73 21.12
CA VAL A 5 -95.21 29.92 21.85
C VAL A 5 -93.80 30.18 21.24
N GLY A 6 -93.25 31.34 20.95
CA GLY A 6 -93.55 32.75 21.23
C GLY A 6 -92.23 33.53 21.13
N ARG A 7 -92.13 34.42 20.12
CA ARG A 7 -91.32 35.65 20.05
C ARG A 7 -90.12 35.78 21.01
N GLY A 8 -88.92 35.48 20.51
CA GLY A 8 -87.65 35.79 21.18
C GLY A 8 -86.39 35.67 20.31
N PHE A 9 -86.46 34.99 19.16
CA PHE A 9 -85.26 34.63 18.39
C PHE A 9 -84.99 35.46 17.13
N VAL A 10 -85.82 36.47 16.84
CA VAL A 10 -85.69 37.29 15.62
C VAL A 10 -84.70 38.45 15.79
N LEU A 11 -84.31 38.81 17.03
CA LEU A 11 -83.24 39.79 17.28
C LEU A 11 -81.82 39.18 17.28
N LEU A 12 -81.68 37.84 17.39
CA LEU A 12 -80.37 37.18 17.34
C LEU A 12 -79.95 36.88 15.88
N LEU A 13 -80.90 36.68 14.96
CA LEU A 13 -80.60 36.47 13.54
C LEU A 13 -80.30 37.75 12.74
N LEU A 14 -80.70 38.93 13.24
CA LEU A 14 -80.37 40.22 12.60
C LEU A 14 -79.03 40.82 13.07
N LEU A 15 -78.42 40.27 14.13
CA LEU A 15 -77.06 40.62 14.57
C LEU A 15 -75.97 39.81 13.85
N LEU A 16 -76.34 38.70 13.20
CA LEU A 16 -75.43 37.81 12.45
C LEU A 16 -75.30 38.15 10.95
N ALA A 17 -75.93 39.23 10.48
CA ALA A 17 -75.92 39.67 9.08
C ALA A 17 -75.21 41.03 8.84
N SER A 18 -74.38 41.48 9.78
CA SER A 18 -73.61 42.74 9.67
C SER A 18 -72.10 42.58 9.84
N LEU A 19 -71.58 41.36 9.66
CA LEU A 19 -70.15 41.16 9.38
C LEU A 19 -69.97 41.23 7.87
N SER A 20 -69.86 42.46 7.37
CA SER A 20 -69.17 42.70 6.11
C SER A 20 -67.78 42.05 6.22
N PRO A 21 -67.23 41.39 5.19
CA PRO A 21 -65.80 41.17 5.17
C PRO A 21 -65.17 42.56 5.21
N LEU A 22 -64.50 42.90 6.32
CA LEU A 22 -63.53 43.99 6.26
C LEU A 22 -62.56 43.56 5.16
N VAL A 23 -62.48 44.36 4.09
CA VAL A 23 -61.28 44.41 3.27
C VAL A 23 -60.17 44.73 4.25
N GLN A 24 -59.37 43.73 4.63
CA GLN A 24 -58.14 43.98 5.37
C GLN A 24 -57.27 44.84 4.45
N VAL A 25 -57.05 46.08 4.86
CA VAL A 25 -56.03 46.92 4.27
C VAL A 25 -54.70 46.24 4.60
N SER A 26 -53.91 45.93 3.58
CA SER A 26 -52.53 45.47 3.81
C SER A 26 -51.79 46.63 4.50
N GLU A 27 -51.26 46.39 5.69
CA GLU A 27 -50.38 47.36 6.34
C GLU A 27 -49.02 47.26 5.65
N ALA A 28 -48.58 48.39 5.06
CA ALA A 28 -47.21 48.53 4.60
C ALA A 28 -46.34 48.76 5.85
N VAL A 29 -45.35 47.90 6.07
CA VAL A 29 -44.50 47.92 7.27
C VAL A 29 -43.03 47.96 6.86
N GLY A 30 -42.24 48.82 7.50
CA GLY A 30 -40.82 48.98 7.21
C GLY A 30 -40.14 49.90 8.24
N GLY A 31 -38.80 49.79 8.34
CA GLY A 31 -37.99 50.62 9.22
C GLY A 31 -37.62 49.94 10.55
N THR A 32 -37.35 50.74 11.58
CA THR A 32 -36.86 50.25 12.87
C THR A 32 -38.00 49.99 13.85
N ILE A 33 -38.07 48.75 14.37
CA ILE A 33 -38.97 48.32 15.44
C ILE A 33 -38.25 48.52 16.78
N SER A 34 -38.67 49.54 17.53
CA SER A 34 -38.03 49.97 18.79
C SER A 34 -38.81 49.61 20.06
N GLN A 35 -39.96 48.97 19.93
CA GLN A 35 -40.81 48.45 21.02
C GLN A 35 -41.51 47.19 20.50
N ASP A 36 -42.02 46.34 21.40
CA ASP A 36 -42.64 45.08 21.00
C ASP A 36 -43.80 45.32 20.01
N GLU A 37 -43.83 44.55 18.93
CA GLU A 37 -44.74 44.72 17.80
C GLU A 37 -45.34 43.37 17.38
N VAL A 38 -46.61 43.36 16.98
CA VAL A 38 -47.32 42.16 16.55
C VAL A 38 -47.84 42.33 15.12
N TRP A 39 -47.48 41.42 14.22
CA TRP A 39 -47.96 41.34 12.85
C TRP A 39 -49.04 40.27 12.71
N SER A 40 -50.14 40.59 12.02
CA SER A 40 -51.24 39.67 11.74
C SER A 40 -51.94 39.98 10.41
N GLY A 41 -52.49 38.97 9.75
CA GLY A 41 -53.19 39.13 8.46
C GLY A 41 -52.22 39.33 7.28
N ALA A 42 -52.55 40.20 6.33
CA ALA A 42 -51.69 40.48 5.18
C ALA A 42 -50.73 41.66 5.46
N VAL A 43 -49.43 41.40 5.44
CA VAL A 43 -48.35 42.37 5.68
C VAL A 43 -47.54 42.55 4.41
N VAL A 44 -47.23 43.78 4.03
CA VAL A 44 -46.37 44.06 2.86
C VAL A 44 -45.19 44.90 3.30
N LEU A 45 -43.97 44.46 3.03
CA LEU A 45 -42.79 45.26 3.36
C LEU A 45 -42.61 46.42 2.36
N ASP A 46 -42.29 47.62 2.86
CA ASP A 46 -41.98 48.79 2.01
C ASP A 46 -40.53 49.29 2.14
N SER A 47 -39.78 48.77 3.11
CA SER A 47 -38.33 48.90 3.25
C SER A 47 -37.74 47.73 4.04
N ASP A 48 -36.41 47.74 4.27
CA ASP A 48 -35.78 46.89 5.28
C ASP A 48 -36.44 47.04 6.65
N VAL A 49 -36.46 45.96 7.44
CA VAL A 49 -36.98 45.93 8.82
C VAL A 49 -35.81 45.68 9.78
N SER A 50 -35.75 46.41 10.89
CA SER A 50 -34.72 46.24 11.93
C SER A 50 -35.33 46.17 13.33
N VAL A 51 -35.22 45.01 13.99
CA VAL A 51 -35.69 44.79 15.37
C VAL A 51 -34.56 45.11 16.34
N ASN A 52 -34.74 46.14 17.18
CA ASN A 52 -33.73 46.60 18.13
C ASN A 52 -33.48 45.58 19.27
N SER A 53 -32.30 45.69 19.90
CA SER A 53 -31.97 44.88 21.09
C SER A 53 -33.00 45.05 22.20
N GLY A 54 -33.40 43.95 22.84
CA GLY A 54 -34.39 43.92 23.92
C GLY A 54 -35.85 44.05 23.48
N VAL A 55 -36.11 44.11 22.17
CA VAL A 55 -37.44 44.23 21.57
C VAL A 55 -37.85 42.91 20.91
N THR A 56 -39.14 42.58 20.93
CA THR A 56 -39.71 41.39 20.29
C THR A 56 -40.68 41.74 19.16
N LEU A 57 -40.43 41.22 17.96
CA LEU A 57 -41.40 41.18 16.88
C LEU A 57 -42.13 39.83 16.89
N THR A 58 -43.45 39.83 17.07
CA THR A 58 -44.29 38.63 17.02
C THR A 58 -45.08 38.59 15.71
N ILE A 59 -45.00 37.48 14.95
CA ILE A 59 -45.80 37.24 13.75
C ILE A 59 -46.83 36.15 14.07
N SER A 60 -48.10 36.52 14.13
CA SER A 60 -49.19 35.62 14.54
C SER A 60 -49.51 34.57 13.48
N ALA A 61 -50.14 33.46 13.91
CA ALA A 61 -50.61 32.39 13.02
C ALA A 61 -51.44 32.91 11.83
N GLY A 62 -51.23 32.31 10.64
CA GLY A 62 -51.96 32.64 9.41
C GLY A 62 -51.56 33.96 8.75
N THR A 63 -50.48 34.60 9.20
CA THR A 63 -49.98 35.85 8.60
C THR A 63 -49.30 35.59 7.27
N ASP A 64 -49.59 36.44 6.27
CA ASP A 64 -48.97 36.42 4.94
C ASP A 64 -48.11 37.69 4.76
N VAL A 65 -46.79 37.52 4.77
CA VAL A 65 -45.80 38.60 4.64
C VAL A 65 -45.22 38.61 3.23
N LYS A 66 -45.55 39.65 2.47
CA LYS A 66 -45.04 39.87 1.11
C LYS A 66 -43.85 40.83 1.11
N VAL A 67 -42.77 40.42 0.45
CA VAL A 67 -41.55 41.22 0.25
C VAL A 67 -41.44 41.63 -1.22
N PRO A 68 -41.91 42.83 -1.62
CA PRO A 68 -42.06 43.20 -3.03
C PRO A 68 -40.75 43.63 -3.72
N ASP A 69 -39.72 43.98 -2.96
CA ASP A 69 -38.40 44.38 -3.48
C ASP A 69 -37.27 43.74 -2.63
N ASP A 70 -36.03 44.18 -2.82
CA ASP A 70 -34.84 43.62 -2.19
C ASP A 70 -34.64 43.97 -0.71
N TYR A 71 -35.59 43.58 0.13
CA TYR A 71 -35.56 43.92 1.54
C TYR A 71 -35.00 42.80 2.42
N THR A 72 -34.53 43.15 3.61
CA THR A 72 -34.04 42.22 4.65
C THR A 72 -34.70 42.53 5.99
N ILE A 73 -35.01 41.48 6.76
CA ILE A 73 -35.44 41.60 8.16
C ILE A 73 -34.21 41.34 9.05
N ARG A 74 -33.69 42.38 9.70
CA ARG A 74 -32.54 42.30 10.61
C ARG A 74 -32.99 42.28 12.07
N VAL A 75 -32.53 41.31 12.85
CA VAL A 75 -32.98 41.09 14.23
C VAL A 75 -31.80 41.18 15.20
N THR A 76 -31.73 42.27 15.98
CA THR A 76 -30.81 42.41 17.12
C THR A 76 -31.50 42.09 18.45
N GLY A 77 -32.84 42.13 18.47
CA GLY A 77 -33.70 41.66 19.58
C GLY A 77 -34.21 40.24 19.35
N ASN A 78 -35.51 40.03 19.43
CA ASN A 78 -36.15 38.73 19.23
C ASN A 78 -37.19 38.79 18.11
N ILE A 79 -37.32 37.71 17.35
CA ILE A 79 -38.44 37.48 16.44
C ILE A 79 -39.13 36.17 16.81
N VAL A 80 -40.45 36.20 16.97
CA VAL A 80 -41.27 35.03 17.33
C VAL A 80 -42.35 34.83 16.26
N ILE A 81 -42.30 33.74 15.52
CA ILE A 81 -43.26 33.37 14.48
C ILE A 81 -44.13 32.25 15.03
N GLU A 82 -45.39 32.56 15.35
CA GLU A 82 -46.34 31.67 16.02
C GLU A 82 -47.28 30.99 15.02
N GLY A 83 -46.73 30.39 13.96
CA GLY A 83 -47.51 29.58 13.04
C GLY A 83 -48.07 28.33 13.72
N THR A 84 -49.09 27.74 13.10
CA THR A 84 -49.62 26.44 13.51
C THR A 84 -49.91 25.60 12.27
N SER A 85 -49.98 24.27 12.38
CA SER A 85 -50.33 23.40 11.25
C SER A 85 -51.67 23.73 10.58
N ALA A 86 -52.64 24.26 11.33
CA ALA A 86 -53.92 24.71 10.80
C ALA A 86 -53.87 26.10 10.15
N SER A 87 -52.85 26.92 10.46
CA SER A 87 -52.70 28.30 10.01
C SER A 87 -51.21 28.68 10.00
N PRO A 88 -50.44 28.21 9.01
CA PRO A 88 -49.01 28.49 8.92
C PRO A 88 -48.75 29.96 8.56
N VAL A 89 -47.54 30.43 8.82
CA VAL A 89 -47.08 31.76 8.37
C VAL A 89 -46.38 31.63 7.01
N THR A 90 -46.63 32.55 6.08
CA THR A 90 -46.00 32.59 4.75
C THR A 90 -45.19 33.87 4.59
N ILE A 91 -43.90 33.76 4.23
CA ILE A 91 -43.03 34.90 3.94
C ILE A 91 -42.43 34.70 2.55
N TRP A 92 -42.75 35.58 1.61
CA TRP A 92 -42.43 35.33 0.20
C TRP A 92 -42.19 36.61 -0.59
N SER A 93 -41.49 36.47 -1.73
CA SER A 93 -41.29 37.55 -2.68
C SER A 93 -41.91 37.26 -4.04
N ASN A 94 -42.49 38.28 -4.66
CA ASN A 94 -42.91 38.25 -6.06
C ASN A 94 -41.98 39.04 -6.98
N ARG A 95 -40.83 39.48 -6.46
CA ARG A 95 -39.83 40.24 -7.21
C ARG A 95 -39.29 39.37 -8.35
N THR A 96 -39.13 39.97 -9.52
CA THR A 96 -38.45 39.36 -10.67
C THR A 96 -37.03 39.90 -10.72
N ALA A 97 -36.03 39.01 -10.85
CA ALA A 97 -34.63 39.40 -10.87
C ALA A 97 -34.35 40.38 -12.04
N VAL A 98 -33.59 41.44 -11.79
CA VAL A 98 -33.24 42.43 -12.82
C VAL A 98 -32.22 41.81 -13.78
N GLY A 99 -32.65 41.54 -15.02
CA GLY A 99 -31.77 41.05 -16.09
C GLY A 99 -31.57 39.52 -16.16
N GLY A 100 -32.34 38.72 -15.39
CA GLY A 100 -32.23 37.26 -15.38
C GLY A 100 -33.57 36.53 -15.36
N THR A 101 -33.53 35.21 -15.58
CA THR A 101 -34.69 34.30 -15.49
C THR A 101 -34.78 33.55 -14.16
N SER A 102 -33.84 33.78 -13.23
CA SER A 102 -33.86 33.10 -11.93
C SER A 102 -35.02 33.61 -11.06
N VAL A 103 -35.66 32.68 -10.35
CA VAL A 103 -36.74 32.93 -9.38
C VAL A 103 -36.25 32.86 -7.94
N SER A 104 -35.01 32.46 -7.69
CA SER A 104 -34.37 32.32 -6.38
C SER A 104 -33.54 33.55 -6.00
N GLY A 105 -33.33 33.76 -4.68
CA GLY A 105 -32.40 34.78 -4.19
C GLY A 105 -32.80 36.23 -4.45
N VAL A 106 -34.10 36.54 -4.59
CA VAL A 106 -34.56 37.87 -5.02
C VAL A 106 -34.73 38.88 -3.87
N TRP A 107 -34.70 38.44 -2.61
CA TRP A 107 -34.69 39.30 -1.42
C TRP A 107 -33.74 38.75 -0.35
N GLY A 108 -33.44 39.55 0.68
CA GLY A 108 -32.34 39.27 1.61
C GLY A 108 -32.60 38.20 2.66
N GLY A 109 -33.84 37.91 3.03
CA GLY A 109 -34.18 36.94 4.08
C GLY A 109 -34.27 37.53 5.49
N ILE A 110 -34.15 36.65 6.50
CA ILE A 110 -34.16 36.99 7.92
C ILE A 110 -32.74 36.83 8.49
N THR A 111 -32.14 37.92 8.97
CA THR A 111 -30.80 37.91 9.57
C THR A 111 -30.87 38.20 11.06
N VAL A 112 -30.56 37.21 11.90
CA VAL A 112 -30.48 37.34 13.36
C VAL A 112 -29.03 37.61 13.76
N LEU A 113 -28.75 38.81 14.25
CA LEU A 113 -27.40 39.23 14.65
C LEU A 113 -27.00 38.66 16.01
N GLY A 114 -25.71 38.74 16.34
CA GLY A 114 -25.18 38.28 17.63
C GLY A 114 -25.90 38.95 18.81
N GLY A 115 -26.43 38.14 19.73
CA GLY A 115 -27.24 38.58 20.87
C GLY A 115 -28.76 38.65 20.61
N GLY A 116 -29.19 38.49 19.36
CA GLY A 116 -30.61 38.34 19.01
C GLY A 116 -31.07 36.87 18.99
N SER A 117 -32.39 36.66 18.92
CA SER A 117 -32.97 35.31 18.83
C SER A 117 -34.13 35.19 17.83
N VAL A 118 -34.32 34.00 17.26
CA VAL A 118 -35.50 33.61 16.49
C VAL A 118 -36.16 32.39 17.10
N THR A 119 -37.49 32.43 17.23
CA THR A 119 -38.34 31.27 17.49
C THR A 119 -39.37 31.19 16.39
N ALA A 120 -39.37 30.15 15.58
CA ALA A 120 -40.29 30.00 14.45
C ALA A 120 -40.95 28.63 14.45
N SER A 121 -42.29 28.60 14.38
CA SER A 121 -43.07 27.37 14.26
C SER A 121 -44.00 27.45 13.04
N HIS A 122 -44.12 26.37 12.25
CA HIS A 122 -45.01 26.23 11.08
C HIS A 122 -44.93 27.43 10.12
N VAL A 123 -43.76 27.67 9.55
CA VAL A 123 -43.48 28.80 8.66
C VAL A 123 -42.96 28.34 7.30
N SER A 124 -43.40 29.02 6.25
CA SER A 124 -42.84 28.84 4.90
C SER A 124 -42.15 30.11 4.41
N VAL A 125 -40.93 29.98 3.91
CA VAL A 125 -40.12 31.09 3.39
C VAL A 125 -39.72 30.79 1.95
N SER A 126 -39.86 31.75 1.03
CA SER A 126 -39.46 31.51 -0.36
C SER A 126 -38.74 32.65 -1.04
N ARG A 127 -37.91 32.27 -2.03
CA ARG A 127 -37.17 33.18 -2.92
C ARG A 127 -36.15 34.07 -2.22
N ALA A 128 -35.64 33.63 -1.08
CA ALA A 128 -34.65 34.36 -0.28
C ALA A 128 -33.22 34.03 -0.72
N ARG A 129 -32.27 34.94 -0.46
CA ARG A 129 -30.82 34.66 -0.58
C ARG A 129 -30.27 33.81 0.58
N GLY A 130 -30.89 33.91 1.74
CA GLY A 130 -30.73 33.01 2.87
C GLY A 130 -32.02 33.14 3.67
N ALA A 131 -32.85 32.10 3.74
CA ALA A 131 -34.14 32.25 4.43
C ALA A 131 -33.93 32.63 5.90
N PHE A 132 -32.92 32.02 6.53
CA PHE A 132 -32.45 32.37 7.87
C PHE A 132 -30.91 32.47 7.89
N ASP A 133 -30.38 33.60 8.33
CA ASP A 133 -28.96 33.79 8.68
C ASP A 133 -28.87 34.08 10.18
N VAL A 134 -28.44 33.09 10.99
CA VAL A 134 -28.50 33.14 12.46
C VAL A 134 -27.09 33.20 13.05
N TYR A 135 -26.68 34.39 13.49
CA TYR A 135 -25.48 34.65 14.28
C TYR A 135 -25.74 34.63 15.79
N GLY A 136 -27.01 34.71 16.21
CA GLY A 136 -27.47 34.66 17.60
C GLY A 136 -27.95 33.25 18.01
N SER A 137 -29.17 33.14 18.52
CA SER A 137 -29.79 31.83 18.83
C SER A 137 -31.08 31.56 18.07
N GLY A 138 -31.37 30.30 17.78
CA GLY A 138 -32.56 29.89 17.02
C GLY A 138 -33.31 28.70 17.62
N THR A 139 -34.63 28.72 17.51
CA THR A 139 -35.49 27.53 17.65
C THR A 139 -36.42 27.48 16.45
N LEU A 140 -36.27 26.47 15.61
CA LEU A 140 -37.00 26.31 14.35
C LEU A 140 -37.77 24.99 14.39
N ASP A 141 -39.07 25.03 14.13
CA ASP A 141 -40.00 23.92 14.27
C ASP A 141 -40.98 23.93 13.08
N ASP A 142 -41.03 22.88 12.25
CA ASP A 142 -41.85 22.82 11.03
C ASP A 142 -41.63 24.06 10.11
N VAL A 143 -40.42 24.16 9.57
CA VAL A 143 -40.02 25.28 8.69
C VAL A 143 -39.76 24.74 7.29
N THR A 144 -40.46 25.29 6.30
CA THR A 144 -40.25 24.95 4.88
C THR A 144 -39.62 26.12 4.12
N VAL A 145 -38.50 25.89 3.45
CA VAL A 145 -37.85 26.87 2.56
C VAL A 145 -37.91 26.37 1.13
N TYR A 146 -38.28 27.22 0.18
CA TYR A 146 -38.25 26.84 -1.24
C TYR A 146 -37.83 27.95 -2.21
N ASP A 147 -37.36 27.53 -3.39
CA ASP A 147 -36.88 28.40 -4.47
C ASP A 147 -35.85 29.43 -3.97
N SER A 148 -34.90 29.05 -3.10
CA SER A 148 -34.00 29.98 -2.42
C SER A 148 -32.53 29.62 -2.66
N PHE A 149 -31.59 30.54 -2.40
CA PHE A 149 -30.16 30.20 -2.51
C PHE A 149 -29.68 29.32 -1.37
N VAL A 150 -30.09 29.65 -0.13
CA VAL A 150 -29.74 28.90 1.08
C VAL A 150 -30.95 28.85 2.02
N GLY A 151 -31.16 27.71 2.69
CA GLY A 151 -32.18 27.54 3.71
C GLY A 151 -31.82 28.24 5.01
N LEU A 152 -30.93 27.64 5.80
CA LEU A 152 -30.43 28.18 7.07
C LEU A 152 -28.91 28.24 7.06
N ARG A 153 -28.33 29.41 7.38
CA ARG A 153 -26.93 29.54 7.80
C ARG A 153 -26.85 29.84 9.28
N LEU A 154 -26.10 29.03 10.01
CA LEU A 154 -25.98 29.11 11.46
C LEU A 154 -24.52 29.32 11.89
N TRP A 155 -24.22 30.51 12.39
CA TRP A 155 -22.95 30.82 13.07
C TRP A 155 -23.07 30.78 14.59
N GLY A 156 -24.29 30.95 15.12
CA GLY A 156 -24.57 30.90 16.55
C GLY A 156 -25.03 29.51 17.01
N SER A 157 -26.11 29.43 17.79
CA SER A 157 -26.63 28.16 18.29
C SER A 157 -28.09 27.93 17.93
N ALA A 158 -28.51 26.72 17.52
CA ALA A 158 -29.92 26.45 17.24
C ALA A 158 -30.41 25.06 17.67
N THR A 159 -31.71 24.97 17.94
CA THR A 159 -32.47 23.72 17.94
C THR A 159 -33.41 23.73 16.74
N ILE A 160 -33.38 22.67 15.94
CA ILE A 160 -34.10 22.56 14.67
C ILE A 160 -34.93 21.27 14.70
N THR A 161 -36.20 21.37 14.38
CA THR A 161 -37.13 20.23 14.27
C THR A 161 -37.96 20.40 12.98
N ASP A 162 -38.04 19.37 12.16
CA ASP A 162 -38.83 19.36 10.91
C ASP A 162 -38.50 20.54 9.96
N PHE A 163 -37.24 20.62 9.50
CA PHE A 163 -36.77 21.67 8.59
C PHE A 163 -36.65 21.13 7.16
N ALA A 164 -37.50 21.63 6.26
CA ALA A 164 -37.59 21.18 4.87
C ALA A 164 -37.07 22.22 3.87
N CYS A 165 -36.34 21.77 2.86
CA CYS A 165 -35.85 22.57 1.75
C CYS A 165 -36.26 21.98 0.40
N GLU A 166 -36.76 22.80 -0.51
CA GLU A 166 -37.05 22.38 -1.89
C GLU A 166 -36.52 23.37 -2.92
N ARG A 167 -35.80 22.88 -3.94
CA ARG A 167 -35.27 23.70 -5.05
C ARG A 167 -34.36 24.80 -4.49
N ILE A 168 -33.25 24.37 -3.90
CA ILE A 168 -32.25 25.24 -3.29
C ILE A 168 -30.98 25.28 -4.15
N ASP A 169 -30.59 26.46 -4.61
CA ASP A 169 -29.48 26.55 -5.57
C ASP A 169 -28.12 26.13 -4.97
N PHE A 170 -27.90 26.38 -3.67
CA PHE A 170 -26.65 26.04 -2.98
C PHE A 170 -26.86 25.05 -1.83
N THR A 171 -27.20 25.52 -0.62
CA THR A 171 -27.17 24.68 0.59
C THR A 171 -28.48 24.75 1.36
N CYS A 172 -29.07 23.61 1.76
CA CYS A 172 -30.24 23.65 2.64
C CYS A 172 -29.87 24.11 4.07
N LEU A 173 -28.92 23.44 4.70
CA LEU A 173 -28.48 23.73 6.08
C LEU A 173 -26.96 23.90 6.15
N GLU A 174 -26.49 25.08 6.56
CA GLU A 174 -25.06 25.37 6.79
C GLU A 174 -24.83 25.65 8.29
N VAL A 175 -24.00 24.83 8.95
CA VAL A 175 -23.72 24.90 10.39
C VAL A 175 -22.23 25.15 10.64
N ARG A 176 -21.92 26.39 11.01
CA ARG A 176 -20.59 26.84 11.46
C ARG A 176 -20.51 27.01 12.99
N GLY A 177 -21.66 27.18 13.64
CA GLY A 177 -21.79 27.27 15.10
C GLY A 177 -22.12 25.92 15.74
N SER A 178 -23.13 25.88 16.61
CA SER A 178 -23.61 24.64 17.22
C SER A 178 -25.10 24.37 17.00
N ALA A 179 -25.48 23.16 16.61
CA ALA A 179 -26.89 22.80 16.43
C ALA A 179 -27.23 21.39 16.93
N SER A 180 -28.47 21.25 17.37
CA SER A 180 -29.18 19.97 17.44
C SER A 180 -30.34 20.04 16.47
N ALA A 181 -30.38 19.10 15.52
CA ALA A 181 -31.36 19.06 14.46
C ALA A 181 -32.02 17.67 14.38
N ASP A 182 -33.34 17.64 14.21
CA ASP A 182 -34.15 16.43 14.08
C ASP A 182 -35.15 16.62 12.92
N GLY A 183 -35.20 15.70 11.96
CA GLY A 183 -36.13 15.80 10.83
C GLY A 183 -35.74 16.87 9.81
N VAL A 184 -34.50 16.86 9.30
CA VAL A 184 -34.10 17.74 8.19
C VAL A 184 -34.38 17.04 6.87
N SER A 185 -35.05 17.71 5.93
CA SER A 185 -35.30 17.17 4.59
C SER A 185 -34.93 18.14 3.49
N THR A 186 -34.37 17.62 2.39
CA THR A 186 -33.97 18.42 1.23
C THR A 186 -34.29 17.69 -0.07
N ARG A 187 -34.76 18.47 -1.05
CA ARG A 187 -35.05 18.01 -2.41
C ARG A 187 -34.58 19.04 -3.43
N ASP A 188 -33.95 18.57 -4.51
CA ASP A 188 -33.45 19.41 -5.60
C ASP A 188 -32.50 20.52 -5.07
N ALA A 189 -31.48 20.13 -4.30
CA ALA A 189 -30.48 21.05 -3.76
C ALA A 189 -29.07 20.81 -4.33
N GLY A 190 -28.23 21.84 -4.33
CA GLY A 190 -26.78 21.65 -4.59
C GLY A 190 -26.14 20.77 -3.51
N LEU A 191 -26.35 21.13 -2.25
CA LEU A 191 -25.86 20.46 -1.04
C LEU A 191 -26.96 20.41 0.03
N GLY A 192 -27.18 19.25 0.64
CA GLY A 192 -28.10 19.12 1.76
C GLY A 192 -27.58 19.83 3.01
N VAL A 193 -26.46 19.37 3.56
CA VAL A 193 -25.89 19.90 4.81
C VAL A 193 -24.41 20.24 4.65
N ASP A 194 -24.02 21.48 4.96
CA ASP A 194 -22.63 21.90 5.11
C ASP A 194 -22.29 22.01 6.61
N HIS A 195 -21.47 21.08 7.12
CA HIS A 195 -21.10 20.98 8.52
C HIS A 195 -19.63 21.37 8.71
N ILE A 196 -19.41 22.44 9.47
CA ILE A 196 -18.07 22.98 9.81
C ILE A 196 -17.88 23.06 11.34
N GLY A 197 -18.97 23.25 12.10
CA GLY A 197 -18.97 23.44 13.55
C GLY A 197 -19.27 22.18 14.37
N SER A 198 -20.28 22.26 15.23
CA SER A 198 -20.76 21.14 16.04
C SER A 198 -22.23 20.86 15.72
N LEU A 199 -22.54 19.66 15.24
CA LEU A 199 -23.89 19.28 14.84
C LEU A 199 -24.22 17.88 15.35
N ASP A 200 -25.30 17.78 16.12
CA ASP A 200 -26.01 16.54 16.38
C ASP A 200 -27.28 16.52 15.51
N LEU A 201 -27.26 15.72 14.44
CA LEU A 201 -28.33 15.61 13.45
C LEU A 201 -28.95 14.22 13.50
N THR A 202 -30.26 14.14 13.70
CA THR A 202 -31.04 12.91 13.56
C THR A 202 -32.10 13.08 12.46
N ASP A 203 -32.40 12.00 11.76
CA ASP A 203 -33.43 11.93 10.72
C ASP A 203 -33.20 12.96 9.59
N LEU A 204 -32.11 12.77 8.85
CA LEU A 204 -31.85 13.52 7.61
C LEU A 204 -32.41 12.77 6.41
N THR A 205 -33.09 13.48 5.51
CA THR A 205 -33.47 12.97 4.18
C THR A 205 -32.98 13.89 3.08
N VAL A 206 -32.19 13.38 2.14
CA VAL A 206 -31.69 14.12 0.97
C VAL A 206 -32.09 13.39 -0.31
N THR A 207 -32.79 14.09 -1.20
CA THR A 207 -33.31 13.52 -2.46
C THR A 207 -32.99 14.39 -3.67
N ASP A 208 -32.69 13.77 -4.81
CA ASP A 208 -32.50 14.42 -6.11
C ASP A 208 -31.53 15.64 -6.04
N SER A 209 -30.46 15.52 -5.25
CA SER A 209 -29.53 16.61 -4.94
C SER A 209 -28.11 16.27 -5.38
N GLY A 210 -27.22 17.28 -5.48
CA GLY A 210 -25.82 17.05 -5.83
C GLY A 210 -25.09 16.25 -4.75
N LEU A 211 -25.05 16.84 -3.55
CA LEU A 211 -24.34 16.32 -2.37
C LEU A 211 -25.30 16.15 -1.18
N GLY A 212 -25.12 15.08 -0.40
CA GLY A 212 -25.87 14.84 0.83
C GLY A 212 -25.38 15.72 1.99
N ILE A 213 -24.22 15.37 2.56
CA ILE A 213 -23.58 16.09 3.67
C ILE A 213 -22.11 16.30 3.37
N GLN A 214 -21.60 17.48 3.69
CA GLN A 214 -20.18 17.78 3.76
C GLN A 214 -19.74 18.02 5.19
N TYR A 215 -18.67 17.35 5.62
CA TYR A 215 -17.97 17.52 6.87
C TYR A 215 -16.62 18.17 6.60
N ALA A 216 -16.47 19.43 6.99
CA ALA A 216 -15.22 20.17 6.84
C ALA A 216 -14.25 19.93 8.00
N ASP A 217 -13.01 20.37 7.84
CA ASP A 217 -11.99 20.34 8.89
C ASP A 217 -12.48 21.05 10.17
N GLY A 218 -12.27 20.41 11.32
CA GLY A 218 -12.73 20.86 12.65
C GLY A 218 -14.15 20.43 13.05
N SER A 219 -14.92 19.77 12.16
CA SER A 219 -16.30 19.36 12.46
C SER A 219 -16.39 18.34 13.61
N SER A 220 -17.48 18.39 14.38
CA SER A 220 -17.71 17.53 15.55
C SER A 220 -19.20 17.20 15.77
N GLY A 221 -19.49 16.10 16.47
CA GLY A 221 -20.86 15.69 16.79
C GLY A 221 -21.27 14.39 16.09
N SER A 222 -22.57 14.17 15.90
CA SER A 222 -23.10 12.93 15.33
C SER A 222 -24.16 13.16 14.26
N THR A 223 -24.24 12.25 13.30
CA THR A 223 -25.32 12.21 12.30
C THR A 223 -25.94 10.81 12.30
N GLN A 224 -27.23 10.68 12.61
CA GLN A 224 -27.92 9.41 12.76
C GLN A 224 -29.20 9.38 11.92
N VAL A 225 -29.57 8.21 11.40
CA VAL A 225 -30.75 8.03 10.55
C VAL A 225 -30.68 8.95 9.32
N VAL A 226 -29.84 8.56 8.36
CA VAL A 226 -29.56 9.36 7.16
C VAL A 226 -30.10 8.65 5.94
N ASN A 227 -31.03 9.26 5.22
CA ASN A 227 -31.64 8.71 4.00
C ASN A 227 -31.18 9.51 2.78
N LEU A 228 -30.48 8.86 1.86
CA LEU A 228 -29.87 9.47 0.67
C LEU A 228 -30.44 8.84 -0.60
N THR A 229 -30.94 9.63 -1.54
CA THR A 229 -31.52 9.07 -2.79
C THR A 229 -31.20 9.94 -4.00
N ASN A 230 -30.75 9.31 -5.08
CA ASN A 230 -30.41 9.96 -6.35
C ASN A 230 -29.42 11.12 -6.17
N LEU A 231 -28.24 10.83 -5.61
CA LEU A 231 -27.18 11.82 -5.38
C LEU A 231 -25.93 11.48 -6.17
N GLN A 232 -25.13 12.49 -6.48
CA GLN A 232 -23.78 12.24 -7.02
C GLN A 232 -22.85 11.73 -5.92
N THR A 233 -22.81 12.42 -4.77
CA THR A 233 -22.04 11.98 -3.59
C THR A 233 -22.88 12.07 -2.32
N GLY A 234 -22.85 11.03 -1.51
CA GLY A 234 -23.56 10.98 -0.23
C GLY A 234 -22.89 11.86 0.83
N LEU A 235 -21.67 11.49 1.22
CA LEU A 235 -20.91 12.09 2.31
C LEU A 235 -19.54 12.56 1.78
N VAL A 236 -19.20 13.80 2.09
CA VAL A 236 -17.88 14.38 1.79
C VAL A 236 -17.19 14.66 3.11
N VAL A 237 -15.98 14.16 3.31
CA VAL A 237 -15.19 14.35 4.54
C VAL A 237 -13.85 14.97 4.18
N ARG A 238 -13.48 16.05 4.88
CA ARG A 238 -12.23 16.78 4.66
C ARG A 238 -11.54 17.04 5.99
N GLY A 239 -10.24 16.75 6.05
CA GLY A 239 -9.39 17.14 7.18
C GLY A 239 -9.68 16.38 8.48
N ALA A 240 -9.30 16.99 9.60
CA ALA A 240 -9.47 16.41 10.92
C ALA A 240 -10.90 16.67 11.44
N THR A 241 -11.63 15.59 11.73
CA THR A 241 -13.00 15.63 12.26
C THR A 241 -13.09 14.76 13.51
N SER A 242 -14.18 14.92 14.26
CA SER A 242 -14.56 14.01 15.35
C SER A 242 -16.01 13.55 15.19
N VAL A 243 -16.42 13.36 13.93
CA VAL A 243 -17.81 13.08 13.57
C VAL A 243 -18.05 11.59 13.46
N SER A 244 -19.19 11.15 13.98
CA SER A 244 -19.74 9.81 13.72
C SER A 244 -21.02 9.88 12.90
N ALA A 245 -21.06 9.15 11.79
CA ALA A 245 -22.26 8.93 10.98
C ALA A 245 -22.77 7.51 11.21
N SER A 246 -24.08 7.34 11.42
CA SER A 246 -24.68 6.02 11.60
C SER A 246 -26.09 5.88 11.03
N GLN A 247 -26.50 4.62 10.80
CA GLN A 247 -27.82 4.27 10.25
C GLN A 247 -28.06 4.94 8.89
N VAL A 248 -27.04 4.91 8.03
CA VAL A 248 -27.10 5.50 6.69
C VAL A 248 -27.82 4.53 5.75
N ARG A 249 -28.82 5.03 5.03
CA ARG A 249 -29.63 4.28 4.07
C ARG A 249 -29.63 5.03 2.76
N GLY A 250 -29.57 4.32 1.63
CA GLY A 250 -29.74 5.02 0.36
C GLY A 250 -29.80 4.16 -0.89
N SER A 251 -30.10 4.84 -1.99
CA SER A 251 -30.11 4.25 -3.33
C SER A 251 -29.83 5.26 -4.45
N GLY A 252 -29.25 4.79 -5.56
CA GLY A 252 -28.97 5.62 -6.73
C GLY A 252 -27.87 6.65 -6.43
N LEU A 253 -26.75 6.20 -5.86
CA LEU A 253 -25.62 7.07 -5.52
C LEU A 253 -24.43 6.83 -6.44
N GLY A 254 -23.79 7.89 -6.93
CA GLY A 254 -22.48 7.75 -7.58
C GLY A 254 -21.40 7.30 -6.60
N LEU A 255 -21.27 8.02 -5.49
CA LEU A 255 -20.28 7.75 -4.44
C LEU A 255 -20.93 7.87 -3.05
N LEU A 256 -20.69 6.92 -2.15
CA LEU A 256 -21.17 7.09 -0.76
C LEU A 256 -20.25 8.01 0.04
N VAL A 257 -18.94 7.79 0.05
CA VAL A 257 -17.98 8.60 0.83
C VAL A 257 -16.79 9.06 -0.01
N ASP A 258 -16.60 10.37 -0.07
CA ASP A 258 -15.39 11.02 -0.56
C ASP A 258 -14.57 11.54 0.63
N ALA A 259 -13.39 10.97 0.88
CA ALA A 259 -12.53 11.31 2.01
C ALA A 259 -11.16 11.83 1.53
N VAL A 260 -10.81 13.07 1.91
CA VAL A 260 -9.50 13.66 1.57
C VAL A 260 -8.84 14.22 2.82
N SER A 261 -7.60 13.78 3.08
CA SER A 261 -6.82 14.15 4.27
C SER A 261 -7.58 13.89 5.58
N THR A 262 -8.42 12.86 5.59
CA THR A 262 -9.40 12.62 6.66
C THR A 262 -8.76 12.00 7.89
N SER A 263 -9.07 12.56 9.06
CA SER A 263 -8.75 11.97 10.37
C SER A 263 -9.96 12.01 11.30
N GLY A 264 -10.21 10.94 12.07
CA GLY A 264 -11.19 10.88 13.15
C GLY A 264 -12.66 10.72 12.72
N PHE A 265 -12.93 10.38 11.46
CA PHE A 265 -14.28 10.11 10.97
C PHE A 265 -14.66 8.63 11.13
N THR A 266 -15.90 8.39 11.53
CA THR A 266 -16.45 7.02 11.66
C THR A 266 -17.78 6.89 10.94
N LEU A 267 -17.97 5.78 10.21
CA LEU A 267 -19.24 5.39 9.58
C LEU A 267 -19.67 4.02 10.10
N SER A 268 -20.92 3.91 10.55
CA SER A 268 -21.45 2.66 11.09
C SER A 268 -22.88 2.36 10.64
N ASP A 269 -23.25 1.07 10.55
CA ASP A 269 -24.62 0.65 10.18
C ASP A 269 -25.08 1.35 8.89
N ALA A 270 -24.37 1.14 7.78
CA ALA A 270 -24.75 1.68 6.48
C ALA A 270 -25.36 0.57 5.61
N ASN A 271 -26.49 0.83 4.97
CA ASN A 271 -27.14 -0.09 4.04
C ASN A 271 -27.56 0.68 2.79
N VAL A 272 -26.79 0.53 1.71
CA VAL A 272 -26.96 1.32 0.49
C VAL A 272 -26.97 0.38 -0.73
N SER A 273 -27.91 0.59 -1.64
CA SER A 273 -28.05 -0.22 -2.85
C SER A 273 -27.94 0.65 -4.08
N ASP A 274 -27.72 0.07 -5.26
CA ASP A 274 -27.66 0.85 -6.51
C ASP A 274 -26.64 1.99 -6.41
N ILE A 275 -25.41 1.64 -6.00
CA ILE A 275 -24.28 2.58 -5.92
C ILE A 275 -23.17 2.24 -6.91
N GLU A 276 -22.41 3.23 -7.36
CA GLU A 276 -21.22 2.96 -8.20
C GLU A 276 -19.97 2.69 -7.34
N VAL A 277 -19.70 3.52 -6.33
CA VAL A 277 -18.52 3.41 -5.45
C VAL A 277 -18.90 3.65 -3.99
N LEU A 278 -18.34 2.86 -3.06
CA LEU A 278 -18.50 3.04 -1.62
C LEU A 278 -17.57 4.15 -1.11
N LEU A 279 -16.27 4.05 -1.35
CA LEU A 279 -15.27 4.94 -0.75
C LEU A 279 -14.17 5.30 -1.74
N LEU A 280 -13.92 6.60 -1.88
CA LEU A 280 -12.68 7.15 -2.42
C LEU A 280 -11.94 7.88 -1.30
N GLY A 281 -10.75 7.41 -0.95
CA GLY A 281 -9.92 7.93 0.13
C GLY A 281 -8.54 8.37 -0.37
N THR A 282 -8.19 9.63 -0.17
CA THR A 282 -6.85 10.18 -0.49
C THR A 282 -6.21 10.78 0.75
N ASP A 283 -4.94 10.45 1.02
CA ASP A 283 -4.22 10.90 2.23
C ASP A 283 -4.97 10.57 3.53
N VAL A 284 -5.57 9.38 3.63
CA VAL A 284 -6.32 8.98 4.83
C VAL A 284 -5.36 8.83 6.01
N LEU A 285 -5.70 9.45 7.15
CA LEU A 285 -4.92 9.41 8.38
C LEU A 285 -5.61 8.60 9.48
N ASP A 286 -6.94 8.69 9.60
CA ASP A 286 -7.72 7.88 10.52
C ASP A 286 -9.18 7.79 10.04
N LEU A 287 -9.60 6.61 9.60
CA LEU A 287 -10.93 6.36 9.04
C LEU A 287 -11.42 4.96 9.43
N THR A 288 -12.60 4.87 10.05
CA THR A 288 -13.18 3.58 10.50
C THR A 288 -14.59 3.37 10.00
N PHE A 289 -14.82 2.29 9.27
CA PHE A 289 -16.11 1.85 8.75
C PHE A 289 -16.51 0.51 9.40
N SER A 290 -17.75 0.37 9.84
CA SER A 290 -18.25 -0.86 10.49
C SER A 290 -19.70 -1.16 10.13
N ALA A 291 -20.07 -2.45 9.99
CA ALA A 291 -21.44 -2.84 9.66
C ALA A 291 -21.94 -2.17 8.37
N ILE A 292 -21.16 -2.27 7.29
CA ILE A 292 -21.49 -1.69 5.97
C ILE A 292 -22.05 -2.78 5.07
N THR A 293 -23.24 -2.60 4.54
CA THR A 293 -23.84 -3.46 3.52
C THR A 293 -24.09 -2.64 2.27
N VAL A 294 -23.37 -2.94 1.18
CA VAL A 294 -23.53 -2.24 -0.09
C VAL A 294 -23.67 -3.16 -1.29
N SER A 295 -24.48 -2.75 -2.26
CA SER A 295 -24.66 -3.45 -3.53
C SER A 295 -24.58 -2.49 -4.72
N SER A 296 -23.89 -2.91 -5.76
CA SER A 296 -23.66 -2.09 -6.96
C SER A 296 -24.94 -1.86 -7.79
N ALA A 297 -24.89 -0.84 -8.66
CA ALA A 297 -25.90 -0.58 -9.66
C ALA A 297 -25.93 -1.67 -10.76
N PRO A 298 -27.10 -2.14 -11.23
CA PRO A 298 -27.20 -3.19 -12.26
C PRO A 298 -26.67 -2.81 -13.65
N SER A 299 -26.39 -1.53 -13.90
CA SER A 299 -26.15 -0.98 -15.24
C SER A 299 -24.78 -0.31 -15.38
N GLY A 300 -23.77 -1.12 -15.70
CA GLY A 300 -22.47 -0.65 -16.18
C GLY A 300 -21.44 -0.45 -15.06
N GLY A 301 -20.17 -0.76 -15.37
CA GLY A 301 -19.06 -0.47 -14.47
C GLY A 301 -19.00 1.02 -14.13
N SER A 302 -18.51 1.31 -12.93
CA SER A 302 -18.31 2.68 -12.46
C SER A 302 -17.41 3.46 -13.42
N THR A 303 -17.77 4.72 -13.67
CA THR A 303 -16.92 5.66 -14.44
C THR A 303 -15.90 6.37 -13.56
N THR A 304 -15.98 6.22 -12.23
CA THR A 304 -15.17 6.95 -11.25
C THR A 304 -14.02 6.11 -10.69
N SER A 305 -14.25 4.83 -10.38
CA SER A 305 -13.23 3.86 -9.99
C SER A 305 -13.71 2.44 -10.27
N PRO A 306 -12.86 1.52 -10.77
CA PRO A 306 -13.23 0.12 -10.95
C PRO A 306 -13.40 -0.62 -9.60
N TRP A 307 -12.98 -0.02 -8.49
CA TRP A 307 -12.99 -0.58 -7.15
C TRP A 307 -14.15 -0.02 -6.31
N ALA A 308 -14.81 -0.86 -5.52
CA ALA A 308 -15.82 -0.42 -4.58
C ALA A 308 -15.21 0.49 -3.49
N VAL A 309 -13.99 0.16 -3.07
CA VAL A 309 -13.18 0.93 -2.12
C VAL A 309 -11.83 1.20 -2.75
N ASP A 310 -11.43 2.47 -2.85
CA ASP A 310 -10.10 2.88 -3.28
C ASP A 310 -9.53 3.86 -2.25
N VAL A 311 -8.51 3.42 -1.52
CA VAL A 311 -7.95 4.18 -0.39
C VAL A 311 -6.44 4.23 -0.46
N ARG A 312 -5.92 5.46 -0.56
CA ARG A 312 -4.54 5.80 -0.22
C ARG A 312 -4.45 6.23 1.24
N ASN A 313 -3.84 5.39 2.06
CA ASN A 313 -3.76 5.53 3.50
C ASN A 313 -2.32 5.79 3.95
N GLU A 314 -2.14 6.88 4.69
CA GLU A 314 -0.86 7.23 5.33
C GLU A 314 -0.94 7.11 6.87
N GLY A 315 -2.11 6.73 7.41
CA GLY A 315 -2.33 6.49 8.83
C GLY A 315 -3.06 5.17 9.08
N SER A 316 -4.29 5.21 9.60
CA SER A 316 -5.09 4.01 9.90
C SER A 316 -6.40 3.98 9.09
N PHE A 317 -6.62 2.89 8.37
CA PHE A 317 -7.90 2.59 7.72
C PHE A 317 -8.44 1.25 8.23
N ARG A 318 -9.68 1.23 8.72
CA ARG A 318 -10.35 0.02 9.18
C ARG A 318 -11.72 -0.14 8.54
N LEU A 319 -11.97 -1.32 7.97
CA LEU A 319 -13.28 -1.77 7.49
C LEU A 319 -13.62 -3.08 8.21
N GLN A 320 -14.76 -3.12 8.90
CA GLN A 320 -15.15 -4.30 9.68
C GLN A 320 -16.63 -4.67 9.55
N ASP A 321 -16.94 -5.95 9.75
CA ASP A 321 -18.31 -6.51 9.75
C ASP A 321 -19.12 -6.09 8.52
N SER A 322 -18.54 -6.17 7.32
CA SER A 322 -19.10 -5.53 6.11
C SER A 322 -19.31 -6.50 4.96
N ASN A 323 -20.32 -6.24 4.13
CA ASN A 323 -20.67 -7.01 2.95
C ASN A 323 -20.75 -6.09 1.72
N LEU A 324 -19.92 -6.36 0.72
CA LEU A 324 -19.87 -5.60 -0.53
C LEU A 324 -20.19 -6.55 -1.69
N SER A 325 -21.22 -6.23 -2.48
CA SER A 325 -21.71 -7.12 -3.54
C SER A 325 -21.96 -6.44 -4.89
N GLY A 326 -21.75 -7.19 -5.97
CA GLY A 326 -22.05 -6.79 -7.35
C GLY A 326 -21.01 -5.88 -8.01
N PHE A 327 -19.92 -5.52 -7.35
CA PHE A 327 -18.88 -4.67 -7.93
C PHE A 327 -17.95 -5.46 -8.87
N SER A 328 -17.27 -4.75 -9.78
CA SER A 328 -16.21 -5.31 -10.61
C SER A 328 -14.91 -5.52 -9.84
N GLY A 329 -14.54 -4.58 -8.96
CA GLY A 329 -13.39 -4.69 -8.08
C GLY A 329 -13.80 -4.45 -6.63
N GLY A 330 -13.14 -5.16 -5.70
CA GLY A 330 -13.42 -5.07 -4.28
C GLY A 330 -12.75 -3.87 -3.65
N ILE A 331 -11.49 -4.03 -3.27
CA ILE A 331 -10.76 -3.09 -2.42
C ILE A 331 -9.37 -2.82 -2.98
N ARG A 332 -9.06 -1.55 -3.27
CA ARG A 332 -7.72 -1.07 -3.56
C ARG A 332 -7.15 -0.32 -2.36
N LEU A 333 -5.96 -0.72 -1.93
CA LEU A 333 -5.25 -0.17 -0.77
C LEU A 333 -3.84 0.22 -1.19
N THR A 334 -3.51 1.49 -1.01
CA THR A 334 -2.16 2.01 -1.27
C THR A 334 -1.65 2.86 -0.10
N GLY A 335 -0.35 3.10 -0.06
CA GLY A 335 0.27 4.01 0.90
C GLY A 335 1.15 3.32 1.94
N SER A 336 1.53 4.07 2.98
CA SER A 336 2.43 3.60 4.04
C SER A 336 1.73 3.28 5.36
N GLY A 337 0.41 3.48 5.43
CA GLY A 337 -0.38 3.28 6.65
C GLY A 337 -0.71 1.83 6.98
N SER A 338 -1.48 1.65 8.05
CA SER A 338 -2.04 0.37 8.48
C SER A 338 -3.47 0.20 7.99
N HIS A 339 -3.74 -0.93 7.34
CA HIS A 339 -5.03 -1.30 6.79
C HIS A 339 -5.55 -2.53 7.54
N ILE A 340 -6.81 -2.48 7.99
CA ILE A 340 -7.43 -3.61 8.68
C ILE A 340 -8.79 -3.92 8.05
N LEU A 341 -8.93 -5.16 7.57
CA LEU A 341 -10.16 -5.74 7.06
C LEU A 341 -10.55 -6.89 8.00
N ASP A 342 -11.67 -6.76 8.72
CA ASP A 342 -12.06 -7.72 9.76
C ASP A 342 -13.54 -8.10 9.66
N GLY A 343 -13.86 -9.33 9.27
CA GLY A 343 -15.26 -9.73 9.02
C GLY A 343 -15.81 -9.10 7.73
N VAL A 344 -15.02 -9.07 6.66
CA VAL A 344 -15.40 -8.46 5.37
C VAL A 344 -15.73 -9.56 4.35
N ASP A 345 -16.98 -9.59 3.91
CA ASP A 345 -17.48 -10.47 2.85
C ASP A 345 -17.55 -9.72 1.51
N LEU A 346 -17.06 -10.36 0.45
CA LEU A 346 -17.02 -9.81 -0.91
C LEU A 346 -17.73 -10.76 -1.88
N ASP A 347 -18.65 -10.24 -2.70
CA ASP A 347 -19.31 -10.98 -3.79
C ASP A 347 -19.20 -10.17 -5.09
N LEU A 348 -18.23 -10.49 -5.92
CA LEU A 348 -17.73 -9.63 -7.00
C LEU A 348 -17.75 -10.31 -8.37
N SER A 349 -17.49 -9.50 -9.40
CA SER A 349 -17.29 -9.99 -10.78
C SER A 349 -15.83 -9.97 -11.25
N GLY A 350 -14.93 -9.34 -10.50
CA GLY A 350 -13.49 -9.32 -10.75
C GLY A 350 -12.68 -9.40 -9.44
N ALA A 351 -11.53 -8.72 -9.39
CA ALA A 351 -10.55 -8.89 -8.31
C ALA A 351 -11.07 -8.46 -6.92
N PHE A 352 -10.70 -9.22 -5.89
CA PHE A 352 -11.00 -8.89 -4.50
C PHE A 352 -10.17 -7.72 -4.02
N ILE A 353 -8.87 -7.75 -4.28
CA ILE A 353 -7.93 -6.83 -3.67
C ILE A 353 -6.78 -6.41 -4.60
N ASP A 354 -6.39 -5.15 -4.51
CA ASP A 354 -5.09 -4.65 -4.98
C ASP A 354 -4.44 -3.89 -3.83
N ALA A 355 -3.41 -4.46 -3.21
CA ALA A 355 -2.69 -3.84 -2.11
C ALA A 355 -1.22 -3.59 -2.48
N SER A 356 -0.76 -2.36 -2.30
CA SER A 356 0.64 -2.00 -2.53
C SER A 356 1.15 -0.90 -1.60
N GLY A 357 2.47 -0.81 -1.47
CA GLY A 357 3.13 0.24 -0.71
C GLY A 357 4.06 -0.33 0.35
N THR A 358 4.37 0.47 1.37
CA THR A 358 5.28 0.06 2.47
C THR A 358 4.55 -0.11 3.80
N GLY A 359 3.21 -0.10 3.76
CA GLY A 359 2.35 -0.22 4.92
C GLY A 359 2.13 -1.66 5.39
N SER A 360 1.12 -1.85 6.24
CA SER A 360 0.72 -3.16 6.75
C SER A 360 -0.74 -3.47 6.40
N LEU A 361 -1.06 -4.70 6.02
CA LEU A 361 -2.43 -5.18 5.81
C LEU A 361 -2.75 -6.35 6.75
N LEU A 362 -3.78 -6.20 7.56
CA LEU A 362 -4.37 -7.30 8.34
C LEU A 362 -5.73 -7.66 7.74
N VAL A 363 -5.90 -8.92 7.33
CA VAL A 363 -7.18 -9.48 6.88
C VAL A 363 -7.56 -10.65 7.78
N GLU A 364 -8.66 -10.50 8.50
CA GLU A 364 -9.18 -11.51 9.43
C GLU A 364 -10.64 -11.76 9.12
N ASN A 365 -11.06 -13.03 9.09
CA ASN A 365 -12.45 -13.45 8.92
C ASN A 365 -13.14 -12.90 7.66
N GLY A 366 -13.43 -13.77 6.69
CA GLY A 366 -14.23 -13.35 5.55
C GLY A 366 -14.55 -14.47 4.58
N THR A 367 -15.54 -14.21 3.73
CA THR A 367 -15.85 -15.03 2.56
C THR A 367 -15.81 -14.17 1.32
N TRP A 368 -14.84 -14.44 0.44
CA TRP A 368 -14.62 -13.68 -0.78
C TRP A 368 -14.96 -14.56 -1.98
N VAL A 369 -15.90 -14.12 -2.82
CA VAL A 369 -16.42 -14.87 -3.97
C VAL A 369 -16.36 -14.00 -5.22
N THR A 370 -15.74 -14.51 -6.29
CA THR A 370 -15.69 -13.82 -7.58
C THR A 370 -16.11 -14.72 -8.72
N SER A 371 -16.67 -14.12 -9.76
CA SER A 371 -17.03 -14.80 -11.00
C SER A 371 -16.03 -14.60 -12.16
N GLY A 372 -14.96 -13.81 -11.98
CA GLY A 372 -14.00 -13.47 -13.05
C GLY A 372 -12.69 -12.83 -12.59
N ASP A 373 -11.96 -12.21 -13.53
CA ASP A 373 -10.70 -11.41 -13.56
C ASP A 373 -9.50 -11.73 -12.62
N GLY A 374 -9.65 -12.49 -11.55
CA GLY A 374 -8.57 -12.88 -10.64
C GLY A 374 -8.90 -12.68 -9.16
N PHE A 375 -8.02 -13.07 -8.22
CA PHE A 375 -8.24 -12.78 -6.80
C PHE A 375 -7.61 -11.46 -6.37
N GLY A 376 -6.40 -11.15 -6.82
CA GLY A 376 -5.78 -9.87 -6.48
C GLY A 376 -4.27 -9.85 -6.51
N HIS A 377 -3.73 -8.66 -6.26
CA HIS A 377 -2.29 -8.40 -6.26
C HIS A 377 -1.83 -7.83 -4.92
N LEU A 378 -0.69 -8.31 -4.43
CA LEU A 378 0.00 -7.80 -3.25
C LEU A 378 1.42 -7.41 -3.65
N SER A 379 1.85 -6.19 -3.30
CA SER A 379 3.21 -5.77 -3.59
C SER A 379 3.88 -4.94 -2.51
N SER A 380 5.10 -5.32 -2.14
CA SER A 380 6.04 -4.60 -1.27
C SER A 380 5.60 -4.36 0.19
N LEU A 381 4.35 -4.64 0.54
CA LEU A 381 3.80 -4.46 1.89
C LEU A 381 4.07 -5.68 2.80
N THR A 382 3.83 -5.51 4.09
CA THR A 382 3.69 -6.64 5.01
C THR A 382 2.21 -6.98 5.19
N SER A 383 1.82 -8.26 5.13
CA SER A 383 0.43 -8.65 5.36
C SER A 383 0.25 -9.90 6.19
N GLU A 384 -0.81 -9.93 6.99
CA GLU A 384 -1.26 -11.07 7.78
C GLU A 384 -2.70 -11.44 7.38
N TRP A 385 -2.92 -12.72 7.08
CA TRP A 385 -4.20 -13.25 6.61
C TRP A 385 -4.65 -14.40 7.51
N GLY A 386 -5.84 -14.28 8.09
CA GLY A 386 -6.39 -15.22 9.06
C GLY A 386 -7.84 -15.60 8.77
N GLN A 387 -8.16 -16.89 8.86
CA GLN A 387 -9.54 -17.39 8.85
C GLN A 387 -10.36 -16.92 7.62
N LEU A 388 -9.77 -17.01 6.43
CA LEU A 388 -10.32 -16.46 5.19
C LEU A 388 -10.57 -17.56 4.15
N SER A 389 -11.70 -17.48 3.46
CA SER A 389 -12.00 -18.32 2.29
C SER A 389 -12.20 -17.45 1.06
N MET A 390 -11.38 -17.66 0.04
CA MET A 390 -11.48 -17.03 -1.27
C MET A 390 -11.92 -18.09 -2.30
N SER A 391 -12.92 -17.77 -3.13
CA SER A 391 -13.44 -18.68 -4.12
C SER A 391 -13.73 -18.03 -5.48
N GLY A 392 -13.38 -18.73 -6.56
CA GLY A 392 -13.51 -18.27 -7.94
C GLY A 392 -14.30 -19.23 -8.83
N GLY A 393 -15.01 -18.67 -9.82
CA GLY A 393 -15.58 -19.45 -10.92
C GLY A 393 -14.54 -20.01 -11.89
N THR A 394 -14.97 -20.75 -12.92
CA THR A 394 -14.05 -21.37 -13.90
C THR A 394 -13.32 -20.37 -14.81
N ALA A 395 -13.82 -19.13 -14.90
CA ALA A 395 -13.23 -18.06 -15.72
C ALA A 395 -12.02 -17.38 -15.05
N VAL A 396 -11.78 -17.64 -13.77
CA VAL A 396 -10.63 -17.13 -13.03
C VAL A 396 -9.38 -17.88 -13.51
N GLU A 397 -8.38 -17.15 -14.00
CA GLU A 397 -7.09 -17.72 -14.44
C GLU A 397 -5.96 -17.39 -13.45
N SER A 398 -6.04 -16.28 -12.73
CA SER A 398 -5.04 -15.90 -11.72
C SER A 398 -5.66 -15.83 -10.32
N GLY A 399 -5.02 -16.45 -9.34
CA GLY A 399 -5.37 -16.33 -7.93
C GLY A 399 -4.73 -15.10 -7.31
N LEU A 400 -3.87 -15.31 -6.32
CA LEU A 400 -3.11 -14.23 -5.68
C LEU A 400 -1.75 -14.06 -6.36
N GLU A 401 -1.48 -12.87 -6.87
CA GLU A 401 -0.16 -12.48 -7.40
C GLU A 401 0.58 -11.67 -6.33
N ILE A 402 1.76 -12.14 -5.92
CA ILE A 402 2.52 -11.56 -4.81
C ILE A 402 3.92 -11.19 -5.31
N THR A 403 4.23 -9.90 -5.26
CA THR A 403 5.52 -9.36 -5.70
C THR A 403 6.21 -8.55 -4.61
N GLY A 404 7.28 -9.09 -4.04
CA GLY A 404 7.95 -8.46 -2.90
C GLY A 404 7.11 -8.43 -1.63
N GLY A 405 7.74 -8.10 -0.51
CA GLY A 405 7.07 -7.99 0.78
C GLY A 405 7.08 -9.29 1.58
N GLN A 406 6.38 -9.27 2.72
CA GLN A 406 6.32 -10.38 3.67
C GLN A 406 4.87 -10.71 3.99
N HIS A 407 4.46 -11.95 3.77
CA HIS A 407 3.06 -12.35 3.84
C HIS A 407 2.88 -13.61 4.69
N SER A 408 2.01 -13.55 5.69
CA SER A 408 1.68 -14.68 6.55
C SER A 408 0.23 -15.11 6.33
N PHE A 409 0.02 -16.41 6.10
CA PHE A 409 -1.29 -17.01 5.90
C PHE A 409 -1.56 -18.05 7.00
N THR A 410 -2.63 -17.86 7.76
CA THR A 410 -3.05 -18.75 8.84
C THR A 410 -4.49 -19.21 8.63
N THR A 411 -4.70 -20.49 8.29
CA THR A 411 -6.03 -21.04 7.94
C THR A 411 -6.70 -20.23 6.82
N VAL A 412 -6.09 -20.26 5.64
CA VAL A 412 -6.58 -19.54 4.44
C VAL A 412 -6.83 -20.53 3.31
N GLU A 413 -7.97 -20.39 2.64
CA GLU A 413 -8.35 -21.18 1.47
C GLU A 413 -8.41 -20.30 0.22
N VAL A 414 -7.73 -20.74 -0.84
CA VAL A 414 -7.68 -20.11 -2.17
C VAL A 414 -8.20 -21.12 -3.19
N ALA A 415 -9.50 -21.10 -3.45
CA ALA A 415 -10.20 -22.14 -4.21
C ALA A 415 -10.75 -21.64 -5.55
N ARG A 416 -10.60 -22.45 -6.59
CA ARG A 416 -11.21 -22.24 -7.90
C ARG A 416 -12.14 -23.40 -8.22
N GLN A 417 -13.22 -23.13 -8.94
CA GLN A 417 -14.04 -24.22 -9.47
C GLN A 417 -13.23 -25.04 -10.51
N TYR A 418 -13.02 -26.32 -10.22
CA TYR A 418 -12.26 -27.23 -11.08
C TYR A 418 -12.76 -27.27 -12.54
N GLN A 419 -11.81 -27.22 -13.48
CA GLN A 419 -12.05 -27.37 -14.92
C GLN A 419 -11.01 -28.31 -15.55
N SER A 420 -11.46 -29.40 -16.18
CA SER A 420 -10.57 -30.41 -16.78
C SER A 420 -9.86 -30.00 -18.07
N ALA A 421 -10.23 -28.85 -18.66
CA ALA A 421 -9.58 -28.30 -19.85
C ALA A 421 -8.54 -27.21 -19.52
N ASP A 422 -8.42 -26.87 -18.24
CA ASP A 422 -7.47 -25.87 -17.75
C ASP A 422 -6.03 -26.34 -17.92
N GLN A 423 -5.17 -25.40 -18.31
CA GLN A 423 -3.75 -25.58 -18.64
C GLN A 423 -2.89 -24.41 -18.17
N GLN A 424 -3.47 -23.39 -17.54
CA GLN A 424 -2.77 -22.11 -17.32
C GLN A 424 -3.08 -21.47 -15.97
N SER A 425 -4.15 -21.87 -15.27
CA SER A 425 -4.51 -21.13 -14.06
C SER A 425 -3.53 -21.35 -12.91
N VAL A 426 -3.20 -20.28 -12.19
CA VAL A 426 -2.27 -20.30 -11.05
C VAL A 426 -3.00 -19.82 -9.81
N GLY A 427 -2.92 -20.57 -8.70
CA GLY A 427 -3.62 -20.21 -7.46
C GLY A 427 -2.88 -19.17 -6.61
N MET A 428 -1.56 -19.26 -6.55
CA MET A 428 -0.73 -18.25 -5.92
C MET A 428 0.59 -18.17 -6.69
N ASP A 429 0.88 -17.01 -7.26
CA ASP A 429 2.11 -16.70 -7.98
C ASP A 429 2.97 -15.78 -7.11
N VAL A 430 4.20 -16.18 -6.83
CA VAL A 430 5.08 -15.53 -5.86
C VAL A 430 6.42 -15.21 -6.50
N LEU A 431 6.78 -13.93 -6.48
CA LEU A 431 8.03 -13.43 -7.02
C LEU A 431 8.68 -12.47 -6.01
N TRP A 432 9.96 -12.69 -5.68
CA TRP A 432 10.74 -11.80 -4.81
C TRP A 432 10.15 -11.57 -3.40
N ALA A 433 9.29 -12.47 -2.91
CA ALA A 433 8.52 -12.31 -1.69
C ALA A 433 8.74 -13.45 -0.69
N ASP A 434 8.58 -13.12 0.60
CA ASP A 434 8.61 -14.10 1.70
C ASP A 434 7.18 -14.48 2.10
N ILE A 435 6.86 -15.77 2.05
CA ILE A 435 5.57 -16.34 2.46
C ILE A 435 5.75 -17.23 3.69
N THR A 436 4.91 -17.03 4.70
CA THR A 436 4.74 -17.95 5.84
C THR A 436 3.39 -18.65 5.73
N ALA A 437 3.38 -19.97 5.50
CA ALA A 437 2.19 -20.79 5.29
C ALA A 437 1.86 -21.67 6.51
N ASN A 438 0.84 -21.29 7.27
CA ASN A 438 0.35 -22.01 8.45
C ASN A 438 -1.10 -22.46 8.25
N GLY A 439 -1.28 -23.47 7.39
CA GLY A 439 -2.60 -23.96 6.99
C GLY A 439 -3.15 -23.23 5.77
N LEU A 440 -2.30 -23.00 4.77
CA LEU A 440 -2.69 -22.46 3.47
C LEU A 440 -3.17 -23.60 2.56
N THR A 441 -4.36 -23.47 1.98
CA THR A 441 -4.96 -24.47 1.09
C THR A 441 -5.29 -23.86 -0.28
N LEU A 442 -4.77 -24.45 -1.34
CA LEU A 442 -5.05 -24.05 -2.73
C LEU A 442 -5.76 -25.20 -3.45
N SER A 443 -6.89 -24.93 -4.11
CA SER A 443 -7.64 -25.97 -4.80
C SER A 443 -8.23 -25.53 -6.14
N GLY A 444 -8.29 -26.44 -7.13
CA GLY A 444 -8.97 -26.18 -8.41
C GLY A 444 -8.15 -25.46 -9.49
N TRP A 445 -6.87 -25.23 -9.24
CA TRP A 445 -5.93 -24.53 -10.13
C TRP A 445 -5.16 -25.49 -11.04
N ASN A 446 -4.63 -25.03 -12.17
CA ASN A 446 -3.72 -25.84 -12.97
C ASN A 446 -2.37 -25.98 -12.26
N THR A 447 -1.82 -24.86 -11.81
CA THR A 447 -0.69 -24.80 -10.88
C THR A 447 -1.21 -24.27 -9.56
N GLY A 448 -1.09 -25.05 -8.47
CA GLY A 448 -1.53 -24.61 -7.15
C GLY A 448 -0.74 -23.38 -6.69
N VAL A 449 0.57 -23.58 -6.50
CA VAL A 449 1.54 -22.53 -6.15
C VAL A 449 2.61 -22.46 -7.23
N ASP A 450 2.95 -21.25 -7.66
CA ASP A 450 4.11 -20.95 -8.47
C ASP A 450 5.07 -20.09 -7.64
N CYS A 451 6.19 -20.67 -7.23
CA CYS A 451 7.24 -20.00 -6.47
C CYS A 451 8.40 -19.71 -7.42
N GLY A 452 8.37 -18.50 -8.01
CA GLY A 452 9.33 -18.05 -9.00
C GLY A 452 10.65 -17.57 -8.39
N GLN A 453 11.37 -16.74 -9.16
CA GLN A 453 12.70 -16.26 -8.76
C GLN A 453 12.69 -15.56 -7.40
N ASP A 454 13.62 -15.96 -6.53
CA ASP A 454 13.82 -15.40 -5.19
C ASP A 454 12.54 -15.38 -4.34
N CYS A 455 11.60 -16.29 -4.61
CA CYS A 455 10.49 -16.60 -3.73
C CYS A 455 11.00 -17.46 -2.55
N SER A 456 10.50 -17.19 -1.35
CA SER A 456 10.79 -17.96 -0.13
C SER A 456 9.49 -18.37 0.54
N ILE A 457 9.18 -19.66 0.58
CA ILE A 457 7.98 -20.18 1.27
C ILE A 457 8.41 -21.01 2.47
N THR A 458 8.00 -20.58 3.66
CA THR A 458 8.25 -21.29 4.92
C THR A 458 6.96 -21.57 5.68
N GLY A 459 6.96 -22.46 6.67
CA GLY A 459 5.86 -22.57 7.64
C GLY A 459 5.46 -24.00 8.01
N ASP A 460 4.37 -24.10 8.76
CA ASP A 460 3.90 -25.36 9.35
C ASP A 460 3.19 -26.26 8.33
N SER A 461 2.32 -25.69 7.47
CA SER A 461 1.56 -26.52 6.52
C SER A 461 1.02 -25.78 5.29
N LEU A 462 1.18 -26.44 4.13
CA LEU A 462 0.61 -26.04 2.84
C LEU A 462 -0.06 -27.24 2.16
N THR A 463 -1.27 -27.05 1.63
CA THR A 463 -1.99 -28.05 0.83
C THR A 463 -2.31 -27.48 -0.54
N ALA A 464 -1.97 -28.19 -1.61
CA ALA A 464 -2.35 -27.84 -2.97
C ALA A 464 -2.99 -29.05 -3.67
N GLY A 465 -4.14 -28.88 -4.32
CA GLY A 465 -4.71 -30.01 -5.06
C GLY A 465 -6.06 -29.81 -5.76
N GLN A 466 -6.71 -30.92 -6.10
CA GLN A 466 -7.99 -30.93 -6.83
C GLN A 466 -7.91 -30.13 -8.15
N GLY A 467 -6.83 -30.30 -8.91
CA GLY A 467 -6.42 -29.40 -10.00
C GLY A 467 -5.45 -30.06 -11.00
N GLY A 468 -4.65 -29.26 -11.71
CA GLY A 468 -3.44 -29.70 -12.43
C GLY A 468 -3.57 -30.84 -13.43
N VAL A 469 -4.57 -30.86 -14.30
CA VAL A 469 -4.58 -31.79 -15.44
C VAL A 469 -3.70 -31.27 -16.58
N ASN A 470 -3.26 -32.16 -17.49
CA ASN A 470 -2.46 -31.82 -18.68
C ASN A 470 -1.09 -31.16 -18.38
N GLY A 471 -0.35 -31.68 -17.40
CA GLY A 471 0.97 -31.17 -17.03
C GLY A 471 0.99 -30.14 -15.91
N GLY A 472 -0.17 -29.77 -15.34
CA GLY A 472 -0.21 -28.87 -14.18
C GLY A 472 0.32 -29.51 -12.89
N SER A 473 0.85 -28.69 -12.00
CA SER A 473 1.49 -29.12 -10.75
C SER A 473 0.72 -28.68 -9.51
N GLY A 474 0.87 -29.41 -8.40
CA GLY A 474 0.43 -28.90 -7.09
C GLY A 474 1.26 -27.68 -6.68
N MET A 475 2.57 -27.75 -6.93
CA MET A 475 3.53 -26.68 -6.69
C MET A 475 4.60 -26.71 -7.77
N LEU A 476 4.92 -25.55 -8.32
CA LEU A 476 6.06 -25.27 -9.18
C LEU A 476 7.05 -24.42 -8.39
N VAL A 477 8.33 -24.78 -8.44
CA VAL A 477 9.43 -23.96 -7.91
C VAL A 477 10.41 -23.70 -9.06
N ASP A 478 10.60 -22.44 -9.39
CA ASP A 478 11.44 -21.97 -10.49
C ASP A 478 12.27 -20.75 -10.04
N GLY A 479 13.41 -21.04 -9.40
CA GLY A 479 14.36 -20.06 -8.86
C GLY A 479 14.10 -19.66 -7.41
N GLY A 480 13.22 -20.37 -6.70
CA GLY A 480 12.83 -20.10 -5.30
C GLY A 480 13.24 -21.20 -4.31
N GLU A 481 12.95 -20.96 -3.03
CA GLU A 481 13.17 -21.91 -1.92
C GLU A 481 11.88 -22.18 -1.15
N VAL A 482 11.57 -23.46 -0.92
CA VAL A 482 10.40 -23.88 -0.16
C VAL A 482 10.83 -24.78 1.00
N THR A 483 10.61 -24.34 2.24
CA THR A 483 10.89 -25.09 3.47
C THR A 483 9.64 -25.28 4.34
N LEU A 484 9.06 -26.48 4.37
CA LEU A 484 7.78 -26.75 5.05
C LEU A 484 7.87 -27.93 6.02
N ALA A 485 7.26 -27.79 7.20
CA ALA A 485 7.09 -28.93 8.10
C ALA A 485 6.08 -29.96 7.52
N GLY A 486 5.00 -29.47 6.90
CA GLY A 486 3.98 -30.28 6.26
C GLY A 486 3.63 -29.80 4.86
N LEU A 487 3.75 -30.68 3.86
CA LEU A 487 3.24 -30.47 2.51
C LEU A 487 2.17 -31.51 2.18
N ALA A 488 1.10 -31.09 1.51
CA ALA A 488 0.15 -32.01 0.90
C ALA A 488 -0.13 -31.66 -0.57
N THR A 489 0.05 -32.61 -1.48
CA THR A 489 -0.27 -32.45 -2.91
C THR A 489 -1.28 -33.51 -3.34
N LEU A 490 -2.42 -33.09 -3.91
CA LEU A 490 -3.54 -34.01 -4.18
C LEU A 490 -4.11 -33.81 -5.57
N ASP A 491 -4.40 -34.90 -6.29
CA ASP A 491 -5.20 -34.87 -7.51
C ASP A 491 -4.70 -33.86 -8.57
N SER A 492 -3.43 -33.97 -8.98
CA SER A 492 -2.76 -33.18 -10.04
C SER A 492 -1.95 -34.10 -10.97
N ASP A 493 -1.37 -33.62 -12.08
CA ASP A 493 -0.51 -34.43 -12.94
C ASP A 493 0.87 -34.60 -12.30
N VAL A 494 1.45 -33.50 -11.82
CA VAL A 494 2.70 -33.49 -11.04
C VAL A 494 2.41 -33.01 -9.62
N GLY A 495 2.97 -33.67 -8.60
CA GLY A 495 2.85 -33.21 -7.20
C GLY A 495 3.62 -31.91 -6.98
N VAL A 496 4.95 -32.00 -7.07
CA VAL A 496 5.87 -30.85 -7.09
C VAL A 496 6.77 -30.95 -8.32
N GLU A 497 6.95 -29.82 -9.01
CA GLU A 497 7.91 -29.64 -10.11
C GLU A 497 8.97 -28.63 -9.69
N LEU A 498 10.24 -29.02 -9.76
CA LEU A 498 11.39 -28.15 -9.49
C LEU A 498 12.14 -27.93 -10.82
N VAL A 499 12.14 -26.69 -11.31
CA VAL A 499 12.87 -26.30 -12.53
C VAL A 499 14.26 -25.82 -12.14
N ASP A 500 14.30 -24.74 -11.36
CA ASP A 500 15.44 -24.22 -10.63
C ASP A 500 14.99 -24.01 -9.17
N GLY A 501 15.86 -24.23 -8.18
CA GLY A 501 15.54 -24.01 -6.76
C GLY A 501 15.41 -25.25 -5.87
N ASP A 502 15.00 -25.00 -4.63
CA ASP A 502 15.15 -25.93 -3.51
C ASP A 502 13.84 -26.25 -2.79
N LEU A 503 13.65 -27.53 -2.47
CA LEU A 503 12.54 -28.03 -1.67
C LEU A 503 13.05 -28.78 -0.43
N HIS A 504 12.74 -28.26 0.76
CA HIS A 504 12.98 -28.92 2.05
C HIS A 504 11.64 -29.22 2.75
N VAL A 505 11.33 -30.51 2.93
CA VAL A 505 10.05 -30.90 3.54
C VAL A 505 10.24 -31.99 4.59
N GLU A 506 9.66 -31.79 5.77
CA GLU A 506 9.66 -32.83 6.80
C GLU A 506 8.65 -33.94 6.49
N THR A 507 7.37 -33.61 6.37
CA THR A 507 6.32 -34.59 6.06
C THR A 507 5.57 -34.20 4.79
N TRP A 508 5.60 -35.08 3.78
CA TRP A 508 4.82 -34.89 2.56
C TRP A 508 3.74 -35.97 2.39
N GLY A 509 2.49 -35.56 2.38
CA GLY A 509 1.35 -36.38 1.97
C GLY A 509 1.01 -36.17 0.49
N ALA A 510 0.95 -37.23 -0.31
CA ALA A 510 0.58 -37.13 -1.72
C ALA A 510 -0.45 -38.17 -2.13
N ALA A 511 -1.34 -37.83 -3.07
CA ALA A 511 -2.29 -38.79 -3.65
C ALA A 511 -2.72 -38.45 -5.08
N ASN A 512 -2.92 -39.50 -5.88
CA ASN A 512 -3.53 -39.47 -7.21
C ASN A 512 -2.81 -38.60 -8.26
N HIS A 513 -1.47 -38.62 -8.28
CA HIS A 513 -0.72 -37.90 -9.32
C HIS A 513 -0.73 -38.63 -10.67
N GLY A 514 -1.07 -37.92 -11.74
CA GLY A 514 -1.21 -38.44 -13.11
C GLY A 514 0.12 -38.89 -13.75
N SER A 515 1.19 -38.16 -13.48
CA SER A 515 2.53 -38.37 -14.00
C SER A 515 3.48 -38.81 -12.89
N THR A 516 3.90 -37.88 -12.02
CA THR A 516 4.91 -38.15 -10.99
C THR A 516 4.59 -37.38 -9.71
N THR A 517 5.08 -37.88 -8.57
CA THR A 517 4.94 -37.16 -7.32
C THR A 517 5.91 -35.98 -7.28
N LEU A 518 7.16 -36.19 -7.73
CA LEU A 518 8.21 -35.18 -7.78
C LEU A 518 8.94 -35.19 -9.13
N GLN A 519 8.99 -34.04 -9.79
CA GLN A 519 9.86 -33.80 -10.94
C GLN A 519 10.99 -32.84 -10.53
N VAL A 520 12.24 -33.19 -10.85
CA VAL A 520 13.42 -32.37 -10.49
C VAL A 520 14.30 -32.18 -11.71
N ASP A 521 14.31 -31.00 -12.31
CA ASP A 521 15.16 -30.66 -13.44
C ASP A 521 16.64 -30.51 -13.02
N ASP A 522 17.54 -30.25 -13.98
CA ASP A 522 19.00 -30.40 -13.80
C ASP A 522 19.58 -29.56 -12.64
N GLU A 523 18.98 -28.40 -12.35
CA GLU A 523 19.45 -27.45 -11.32
C GLU A 523 18.66 -27.57 -9.99
N GLY A 524 17.54 -28.30 -10.00
CA GLY A 524 16.70 -28.49 -8.82
C GLY A 524 17.27 -29.43 -7.76
N SER A 525 16.91 -29.17 -6.51
CA SER A 525 17.34 -29.96 -5.35
C SER A 525 16.21 -30.16 -4.34
N ALA A 526 16.09 -31.38 -3.82
CA ALA A 526 15.04 -31.74 -2.86
C ALA A 526 15.58 -32.54 -1.68
N ILE A 527 15.16 -32.16 -0.47
CA ILE A 527 15.44 -32.84 0.80
C ILE A 527 14.12 -33.14 1.50
N ILE A 528 13.72 -34.41 1.53
CA ILE A 528 12.37 -34.82 1.97
C ILE A 528 12.47 -35.93 3.01
N ARG A 529 12.22 -35.64 4.30
CA ARG A 529 12.36 -36.65 5.37
C ARG A 529 11.37 -37.81 5.20
N LEU A 530 10.11 -37.52 4.91
CA LEU A 530 9.06 -38.52 4.66
C LEU A 530 8.40 -38.34 3.28
N PHE A 531 9.00 -38.97 2.27
CA PHE A 531 8.55 -39.01 0.88
C PHE A 531 7.40 -40.02 0.65
N PRO A 532 6.30 -39.62 -0.02
CA PRO A 532 5.13 -40.48 -0.23
C PRO A 532 5.29 -41.40 -1.45
N ALA A 533 5.75 -42.62 -1.20
CA ALA A 533 5.91 -43.65 -2.21
C ALA A 533 4.57 -44.16 -2.77
N GLY A 534 4.46 -44.32 -4.09
CA GLY A 534 3.29 -44.90 -4.76
C GLY A 534 2.09 -43.96 -4.90
N SER A 535 2.29 -42.65 -4.72
CA SER A 535 1.23 -41.65 -4.85
C SER A 535 0.96 -41.21 -6.30
N SER A 536 1.77 -41.70 -7.26
CA SER A 536 1.63 -41.42 -8.68
C SER A 536 1.30 -42.68 -9.49
N VAL A 537 0.57 -42.50 -10.61
CA VAL A 537 0.28 -43.59 -11.56
C VAL A 537 1.37 -43.78 -12.60
N GLY A 538 2.34 -42.87 -12.71
CA GLY A 538 3.47 -42.98 -13.62
C GLY A 538 4.47 -44.06 -13.23
N LEU A 539 5.54 -44.16 -14.02
CA LEU A 539 6.57 -45.20 -13.86
C LEU A 539 7.40 -44.99 -12.60
N PHE A 540 7.68 -43.73 -12.26
CA PHE A 540 8.52 -43.32 -11.14
C PHE A 540 7.78 -42.32 -10.26
N ASP A 541 7.98 -42.45 -8.96
CA ASP A 541 7.46 -41.52 -7.97
C ASP A 541 8.28 -40.21 -7.96
N ALA A 542 9.58 -40.29 -8.27
CA ALA A 542 10.40 -39.11 -8.55
C ALA A 542 11.26 -39.31 -9.82
N MET A 543 11.42 -38.27 -10.64
CA MET A 543 12.24 -38.33 -11.86
C MET A 543 12.88 -36.98 -12.22
N GLY A 544 13.98 -37.03 -12.99
CA GLY A 544 14.57 -35.85 -13.62
C GLY A 544 16.10 -35.77 -13.50
N GLY A 545 16.64 -34.59 -13.76
CA GLY A 545 18.06 -34.29 -13.87
C GLY A 545 18.76 -33.93 -12.56
N GLY A 546 18.03 -33.48 -11.55
CA GLY A 546 18.59 -32.92 -10.32
C GLY A 546 18.87 -33.92 -9.21
N SER A 547 18.78 -33.42 -7.96
CA SER A 547 19.16 -34.16 -6.75
C SER A 547 18.00 -34.38 -5.77
N LEU A 548 18.00 -35.54 -5.09
CA LEU A 548 16.98 -35.92 -4.11
C LEU A 548 17.59 -36.68 -2.92
N LEU A 549 17.55 -36.09 -1.74
CA LEU A 549 17.74 -36.77 -0.46
C LEU A 549 16.38 -37.08 0.15
N TRP A 550 16.08 -38.35 0.44
CA TRP A 550 14.71 -38.72 0.82
C TRP A 550 14.61 -39.88 1.78
N GLY A 551 13.62 -39.89 2.68
CA GLY A 551 13.23 -41.07 3.46
C GLY A 551 11.82 -41.52 3.09
N SER A 552 11.46 -42.79 3.29
CA SER A 552 10.07 -43.23 3.09
C SER A 552 9.68 -44.38 3.99
N SER A 553 8.37 -44.51 4.26
CA SER A 553 7.79 -45.70 4.90
C SER A 553 7.43 -46.81 3.90
N GLY A 554 7.47 -46.51 2.59
CA GLY A 554 7.18 -47.43 1.49
C GLY A 554 8.37 -47.65 0.57
N THR A 555 8.14 -48.34 -0.56
CA THR A 555 9.18 -48.54 -1.59
C THR A 555 8.96 -47.54 -2.72
N ALA A 556 9.72 -46.44 -2.70
CA ALA A 556 9.65 -45.42 -3.74
C ALA A 556 10.39 -45.86 -5.02
N ARG A 557 9.88 -45.43 -6.18
CA ARG A 557 10.50 -45.65 -7.49
C ARG A 557 11.18 -44.34 -7.92
N ILE A 558 12.51 -44.29 -7.84
CA ILE A 558 13.29 -43.06 -8.07
C ILE A 558 14.11 -43.17 -9.36
N ALA A 559 14.06 -42.14 -10.19
CA ALA A 559 14.85 -41.99 -11.41
C ALA A 559 15.36 -40.55 -11.59
N VAL A 560 16.01 -40.01 -10.56
CA VAL A 560 16.74 -38.74 -10.62
C VAL A 560 18.25 -39.00 -10.79
N SER A 561 19.03 -38.01 -11.23
CA SER A 561 20.48 -38.15 -11.45
C SER A 561 21.26 -38.45 -10.17
N ILE A 562 20.93 -37.74 -9.07
CA ILE A 562 21.58 -37.89 -7.77
C ILE A 562 20.50 -38.22 -6.74
N SER A 563 20.57 -39.41 -6.14
CA SER A 563 19.63 -39.79 -5.08
C SER A 563 20.27 -40.59 -3.98
N GLU A 564 19.95 -40.25 -2.74
CA GLU A 564 20.29 -41.04 -1.56
C GLU A 564 19.10 -41.15 -0.60
N GLU A 565 18.92 -42.35 -0.04
CA GLU A 565 17.83 -42.66 0.88
C GLU A 565 18.28 -42.46 2.34
N PHE A 566 17.50 -41.72 3.12
CA PHE A 566 17.62 -41.57 4.56
C PHE A 566 17.23 -42.85 5.29
N THR A 567 17.98 -43.14 6.35
CA THR A 567 17.57 -44.11 7.37
C THR A 567 17.40 -43.38 8.70
N GLU A 568 16.18 -43.42 9.26
CA GLU A 568 15.94 -42.94 10.63
C GLU A 568 16.88 -43.66 11.60
N SER A 569 17.70 -42.89 12.29
CA SER A 569 18.84 -43.36 13.07
C SER A 569 18.85 -42.71 14.44
N THR A 570 19.27 -43.46 15.45
CA THR A 570 19.35 -42.97 16.83
C THR A 570 20.70 -42.31 17.08
N VAL A 571 20.72 -41.00 17.33
CA VAL A 571 21.92 -40.27 17.74
C VAL A 571 21.88 -40.06 19.24
N GLU A 572 22.93 -40.46 19.94
CA GLU A 572 23.09 -40.26 21.38
C GLU A 572 24.01 -39.07 21.65
N VAL A 573 23.56 -38.08 22.42
CA VAL A 573 24.35 -36.92 22.81
C VAL A 573 24.84 -37.11 24.25
N THR A 574 26.16 -37.12 24.44
CA THR A 574 26.79 -37.27 25.76
C THR A 574 27.77 -36.14 26.06
N ASP A 575 28.16 -35.97 27.32
CA ASP A 575 29.35 -35.18 27.67
C ASP A 575 30.65 -35.97 27.38
N LEU A 576 31.82 -35.33 27.54
CA LEU A 576 33.14 -35.99 27.41
C LEU A 576 33.39 -37.09 28.46
N THR A 577 32.54 -37.22 29.48
CA THR A 577 32.57 -38.30 30.46
C THR A 577 31.50 -39.37 30.21
N THR A 578 30.85 -39.34 29.03
CA THR A 578 29.83 -40.28 28.56
C THR A 578 28.49 -40.22 29.29
N ASN A 579 28.17 -39.14 30.02
CA ASN A 579 26.83 -38.97 30.58
C ASN A 579 25.87 -38.44 29.51
N PRO A 580 24.68 -39.01 29.33
CA PRO A 580 23.69 -38.50 28.39
C PRO A 580 23.24 -37.07 28.71
N GLN A 581 23.02 -36.27 27.67
CA GLN A 581 22.62 -34.87 27.77
C GLN A 581 21.22 -34.69 27.17
N SER A 582 20.26 -34.28 28.01
CA SER A 582 18.88 -34.01 27.62
C SER A 582 18.64 -32.53 27.32
N GLY A 583 17.73 -32.23 26.39
CA GLY A 583 17.39 -30.86 26.00
C GLY A 583 18.38 -30.25 25.01
N MET A 584 19.23 -31.07 24.39
CA MET A 584 20.16 -30.62 23.35
C MET A 584 19.43 -30.57 22.02
N GLN A 585 19.59 -29.49 21.28
CA GLN A 585 19.07 -29.41 19.91
C GLN A 585 20.05 -30.12 18.99
N VAL A 586 19.57 -31.09 18.22
CA VAL A 586 20.37 -31.91 17.32
C VAL A 586 19.83 -31.75 15.90
N LEU A 587 20.69 -31.40 14.96
CA LEU A 587 20.35 -31.10 13.58
C LEU A 587 21.11 -31.99 12.60
N ALA A 588 20.42 -32.42 11.54
CA ALA A 588 21.01 -33.08 10.38
C ALA A 588 20.16 -32.77 9.14
N HIS A 589 20.79 -32.37 8.03
CA HIS A 589 20.11 -32.07 6.76
C HIS A 589 18.95 -31.08 6.90
N GLY A 590 19.08 -30.06 7.76
CA GLY A 590 18.04 -29.07 8.03
C GLY A 590 16.92 -29.52 8.97
N PHE A 591 16.81 -30.82 9.30
CA PHE A 591 15.87 -31.32 10.31
C PHE A 591 16.43 -31.15 11.71
N SER A 592 15.57 -30.79 12.68
CA SER A 592 15.95 -30.52 14.07
C SER A 592 15.09 -31.32 15.04
N GLU A 593 15.73 -31.92 16.03
CA GLU A 593 15.08 -32.65 17.13
C GLU A 593 15.69 -32.24 18.48
N VAL A 594 14.99 -32.53 19.58
CA VAL A 594 15.50 -32.26 20.94
C VAL A 594 15.76 -33.57 21.67
N SER A 595 16.97 -33.72 22.22
CA SER A 595 17.39 -34.94 22.91
C SER A 595 16.57 -35.22 24.16
N ASP A 596 16.14 -36.47 24.30
CA ASP A 596 15.31 -36.90 25.42
C ASP A 596 16.13 -37.09 26.71
N SER A 597 15.52 -37.66 27.77
CA SER A 597 16.20 -37.89 29.05
C SER A 597 17.38 -38.88 28.99
N MET A 598 17.45 -39.69 27.92
CA MET A 598 18.54 -40.61 27.63
C MET A 598 19.55 -40.01 26.64
N GLY A 599 19.39 -38.72 26.29
CA GLY A 599 20.23 -38.03 25.33
C GLY A 599 20.02 -38.49 23.89
N GLU A 600 18.94 -39.20 23.57
CA GLU A 600 18.69 -39.76 22.25
C GLU A 600 17.79 -38.86 21.41
N VAL A 601 18.06 -38.80 20.10
CA VAL A 601 17.17 -38.24 19.06
C VAL A 601 17.06 -39.21 17.88
N SER A 602 15.95 -39.13 17.12
CA SER A 602 15.81 -39.82 15.83
C SER A 602 16.00 -38.82 14.70
N LEU A 603 17.04 -39.01 13.89
CA LEU A 603 17.33 -38.14 12.75
C LEU A 603 17.52 -38.96 11.47
N PRO A 604 17.18 -38.39 10.31
CA PRO A 604 17.43 -39.03 9.02
C PRO A 604 18.92 -38.97 8.67
N LEU A 605 19.60 -40.12 8.61
CA LEU A 605 21.02 -40.19 8.23
C LEU A 605 21.23 -40.93 6.90
N LEU A 606 22.23 -40.49 6.13
CA LEU A 606 22.64 -41.09 4.85
C LEU A 606 23.68 -42.18 5.05
N GLN A 607 23.66 -43.21 4.21
CA GLN A 607 24.69 -44.25 4.19
C GLN A 607 26.09 -43.71 3.82
N SER A 608 26.14 -42.64 3.02
CA SER A 608 27.36 -41.92 2.68
C SER A 608 27.94 -41.11 3.85
N GLY A 609 27.13 -40.84 4.87
CA GLY A 609 27.46 -40.04 6.04
C GLY A 609 26.70 -38.71 6.07
N SER A 610 26.17 -38.37 7.24
CA SER A 610 25.49 -37.10 7.50
C SER A 610 26.27 -36.30 8.52
N THR A 611 26.50 -35.01 8.26
CA THR A 611 26.95 -34.09 9.30
C THR A 611 25.82 -33.90 10.31
N VAL A 612 26.06 -34.29 11.55
CA VAL A 612 25.14 -34.12 12.67
C VAL A 612 25.75 -33.11 13.63
N VAL A 613 24.99 -32.09 13.96
CA VAL A 613 25.37 -31.03 14.90
C VAL A 613 24.47 -31.13 16.12
N ALA A 614 25.03 -31.25 17.32
CA ALA A 614 24.26 -31.02 18.54
C ALA A 614 24.80 -29.81 19.29
N HIS A 615 23.90 -29.01 19.83
CA HIS A 615 24.25 -27.91 20.69
C HIS A 615 23.22 -27.70 21.81
N ASP A 616 23.69 -27.19 22.93
CA ASP A 616 22.85 -26.73 24.02
C ASP A 616 22.35 -25.32 23.71
N ALA A 617 21.05 -25.14 23.51
CA ALA A 617 20.46 -23.82 23.25
C ALA A 617 20.67 -22.82 24.41
N VAL A 618 20.97 -23.30 25.64
CA VAL A 618 21.19 -22.45 26.82
C VAL A 618 22.65 -22.06 26.99
N SER A 619 23.57 -23.04 26.97
CA SER A 619 25.00 -22.74 27.14
C SER A 619 25.72 -22.40 25.83
N GLY A 620 25.12 -22.73 24.68
CA GLY A 620 25.70 -22.59 23.35
C GLY A 620 26.89 -23.51 23.06
N ALA A 621 27.22 -24.44 23.96
CA ALA A 621 28.25 -25.45 23.70
C ALA A 621 27.68 -26.54 22.79
N GLY A 622 28.45 -26.93 21.77
CA GLY A 622 28.05 -27.91 20.77
C GLY A 622 29.20 -28.75 20.24
N ALA A 623 28.87 -29.75 19.44
CA ALA A 623 29.82 -30.54 18.68
C ALA A 623 29.22 -30.89 17.30
N SER A 624 30.09 -31.24 16.35
CA SER A 624 29.68 -31.87 15.10
C SER A 624 30.43 -33.17 14.85
N ALA A 625 29.78 -34.11 14.15
CA ALA A 625 30.42 -35.30 13.62
C ALA A 625 29.69 -35.78 12.37
N VAL A 626 30.41 -36.48 11.49
CA VAL A 626 29.80 -37.22 10.38
C VAL A 626 29.38 -38.60 10.88
N LEU A 627 28.07 -38.87 10.91
CA LEU A 627 27.48 -40.12 11.37
C LEU A 627 26.78 -40.87 10.22
N THR A 628 26.81 -42.19 10.27
CA THR A 628 26.11 -43.08 9.32
C THR A 628 25.08 -43.95 10.07
N PRO A 629 24.03 -44.46 9.41
CA PRO A 629 23.09 -45.40 10.02
C PRO A 629 23.81 -46.63 10.65
N PRO A 630 23.32 -47.17 11.79
CA PRO A 630 22.06 -46.85 12.47
C PRO A 630 22.14 -45.64 13.43
N GLY A 631 23.23 -44.88 13.42
CA GLY A 631 23.43 -43.73 14.30
C GLY A 631 24.85 -43.66 14.88
N GLY A 632 25.00 -42.95 15.99
CA GLY A 632 26.29 -42.77 16.66
C GLY A 632 26.19 -41.87 17.89
N THR A 633 27.32 -41.71 18.58
CA THR A 633 27.41 -40.85 19.76
C THR A 633 28.11 -39.55 19.40
N LEU A 634 27.54 -38.42 19.80
CA LEU A 634 28.13 -37.10 19.70
C LEU A 634 28.52 -36.60 21.10
N GLN A 635 29.80 -36.26 21.28
CA GLN A 635 30.31 -35.83 22.58
C GLN A 635 30.47 -34.32 22.65
N LEU A 636 29.70 -33.67 23.53
CA LEU A 636 29.75 -32.22 23.74
C LEU A 636 31.02 -31.82 24.52
N PRO A 637 31.70 -30.73 24.13
CA PRO A 637 32.86 -30.23 24.83
C PRO A 637 32.49 -29.68 26.22
N LEU A 638 33.30 -30.02 27.23
CA LEU A 638 33.20 -29.41 28.55
C LEU A 638 34.15 -28.21 28.65
N LEU A 639 33.61 -27.00 28.71
CA LEU A 639 34.42 -25.80 28.96
C LEU A 639 35.01 -25.86 30.39
N PRO A 640 36.34 -25.73 30.54
CA PRO A 640 36.97 -25.84 31.86
C PRO A 640 36.66 -24.62 32.73
N THR A 641 36.24 -24.85 33.98
CA THR A 641 36.05 -23.80 35.00
C THR A 641 37.37 -23.36 35.65
N SER A 642 38.47 -24.10 35.42
CA SER A 642 39.84 -23.73 35.81
C SER A 642 40.86 -24.46 34.93
N GLY A 643 42.00 -23.82 34.61
CA GLY A 643 43.09 -24.42 33.83
C GLY A 643 43.02 -24.20 32.32
N ASP A 644 43.85 -24.94 31.57
CA ASP A 644 43.93 -24.88 30.10
C ASP A 644 42.80 -25.68 29.44
N TRP A 645 42.41 -25.30 28.22
CA TRP A 645 41.49 -26.06 27.38
C TRP A 645 42.23 -26.63 26.16
N THR A 646 42.07 -27.93 25.94
CA THR A 646 42.56 -28.61 24.75
C THR A 646 41.38 -29.21 24.01
N VAL A 647 41.20 -28.82 22.75
CA VAL A 647 40.28 -29.50 21.82
C VAL A 647 41.03 -30.68 21.22
N PRO A 648 40.68 -31.93 21.56
CA PRO A 648 41.47 -33.10 21.22
C PRO A 648 41.31 -33.48 19.75
N ALA A 649 42.31 -34.17 19.21
CA ALA A 649 42.31 -34.61 17.81
C ALA A 649 41.02 -35.34 17.40
N GLY A 650 40.41 -34.91 16.28
CA GLY A 650 39.20 -35.52 15.71
C GLY A 650 37.88 -34.99 16.27
N VAL A 651 37.90 -34.03 17.19
CA VAL A 651 36.71 -33.33 17.68
C VAL A 651 36.50 -32.04 16.90
N ASP A 652 35.27 -31.83 16.44
CA ASP A 652 34.78 -30.54 15.97
C ASP A 652 33.89 -29.92 17.06
N ALA A 653 34.46 -29.00 17.83
CA ALA A 653 33.78 -28.31 18.92
C ALA A 653 33.10 -27.04 18.40
N ILE A 654 31.89 -26.76 18.88
CA ILE A 654 31.12 -25.57 18.51
C ILE A 654 30.85 -24.75 19.77
N LEU A 655 30.98 -23.44 19.66
CA LEU A 655 30.47 -22.47 20.61
C LEU A 655 29.57 -21.50 19.85
N SER A 656 28.32 -21.37 20.26
CA SER A 656 27.30 -20.60 19.55
C SER A 656 26.55 -19.61 20.43
N ASN A 657 26.20 -18.43 19.91
CA ASN A 657 25.30 -17.46 20.55
C ASN A 657 25.70 -17.06 21.99
N GLY A 658 27.00 -16.84 22.24
CA GLY A 658 27.49 -16.65 23.62
C GLY A 658 28.83 -15.92 23.75
N ALA A 659 29.12 -15.49 24.97
CA ALA A 659 30.41 -14.92 25.36
C ALA A 659 31.10 -15.84 26.36
N TYR A 660 32.17 -16.46 25.92
CA TYR A 660 32.92 -17.48 26.64
C TYR A 660 34.25 -16.91 27.11
N SER A 661 34.68 -17.31 28.31
CA SER A 661 35.98 -16.94 28.83
C SER A 661 36.72 -18.18 29.29
N LEU A 662 37.98 -18.33 28.87
CA LEU A 662 38.85 -19.40 29.32
C LEU A 662 39.85 -18.89 30.37
N PRO A 663 40.00 -19.61 31.50
CA PRO A 663 40.92 -19.21 32.55
C PRO A 663 42.40 -19.45 32.21
N GLY A 664 42.71 -20.29 31.22
CA GLY A 664 44.07 -20.68 30.82
C GLY A 664 44.32 -20.61 29.31
N ASN A 665 45.24 -21.44 28.81
CA ASN A 665 45.59 -21.54 27.39
C ASN A 665 44.50 -22.25 26.57
N LEU A 666 44.48 -22.00 25.27
CA LEU A 666 43.68 -22.74 24.29
C LEU A 666 44.61 -23.47 23.32
N THR A 667 44.49 -24.79 23.26
CA THR A 667 45.17 -25.63 22.27
C THR A 667 44.15 -26.35 21.39
N ILE A 668 44.26 -26.18 20.07
CA ILE A 668 43.53 -26.99 19.09
C ILE A 668 44.52 -27.99 18.50
N GLU A 669 44.30 -29.28 18.77
CA GLU A 669 45.18 -30.34 18.29
C GLU A 669 45.04 -30.59 16.77
N THR A 670 45.93 -31.40 16.22
CA THR A 670 45.84 -31.77 14.80
C THR A 670 44.50 -32.46 14.51
N THR A 671 43.92 -32.22 13.33
CA THR A 671 42.61 -32.74 12.90
C THR A 671 41.42 -32.36 13.81
N ALA A 672 41.59 -31.41 14.73
CA ALA A 672 40.51 -30.85 15.54
C ALA A 672 40.10 -29.47 15.01
N SER A 673 38.84 -29.10 15.22
CA SER A 673 38.35 -27.76 14.93
C SER A 673 37.58 -27.17 16.10
N LEU A 674 37.63 -25.86 16.21
CA LEU A 674 36.77 -25.08 17.08
C LEU A 674 36.04 -24.05 16.23
N SER A 675 34.72 -24.12 16.19
CA SER A 675 33.87 -23.20 15.44
C SER A 675 33.18 -22.22 16.40
N LEU A 676 33.33 -20.92 16.13
CA LEU A 676 32.66 -19.84 16.87
C LEU A 676 31.52 -19.28 16.02
N LEU A 677 30.28 -19.65 16.34
CA LEU A 677 29.09 -19.28 15.57
C LEU A 677 28.29 -18.20 16.30
N ASN A 678 28.37 -16.94 15.87
CA ASN A 678 27.83 -15.79 16.62
C ASN A 678 28.29 -15.81 18.09
N ALA A 679 29.57 -16.14 18.30
CA ALA A 679 30.15 -16.37 19.62
C ALA A 679 31.49 -15.66 19.80
N SER A 680 31.77 -15.24 21.03
CA SER A 680 33.05 -14.64 21.40
C SER A 680 33.77 -15.50 22.43
N LEU A 681 35.07 -15.70 22.24
CA LEU A 681 35.94 -16.44 23.14
C LEU A 681 37.06 -15.52 23.62
N SER A 682 37.11 -15.24 24.91
CA SER A 682 38.17 -14.44 25.53
C SER A 682 39.14 -15.32 26.31
N LEU A 683 40.43 -15.24 25.97
CA LEU A 683 41.51 -15.82 26.73
C LEU A 683 41.96 -14.84 27.83
N SER A 684 42.52 -15.36 28.92
CA SER A 684 43.20 -14.51 29.91
C SER A 684 44.33 -13.69 29.25
N GLY A 685 44.67 -12.52 29.78
CA GLY A 685 45.71 -11.65 29.19
C GLY A 685 47.12 -12.26 29.11
N ILE A 686 47.35 -13.41 29.77
CA ILE A 686 48.58 -14.20 29.71
C ILE A 686 48.40 -15.56 28.99
N GLY A 687 47.18 -15.84 28.51
CA GLY A 687 46.86 -17.09 27.83
C GLY A 687 47.50 -17.19 26.46
N MET A 688 47.93 -18.40 26.10
CA MET A 688 48.47 -18.71 24.78
C MET A 688 47.40 -19.40 23.93
N PHE A 689 47.22 -18.95 22.70
CA PHE A 689 46.48 -19.66 21.66
C PHE A 689 47.44 -20.45 20.77
N THR A 690 47.22 -21.76 20.66
CA THR A 690 48.06 -22.67 19.86
C THR A 690 47.19 -23.54 18.95
N VAL A 691 47.59 -23.66 17.69
CA VAL A 691 46.99 -24.59 16.73
C VAL A 691 48.09 -25.55 16.25
N GLN A 692 47.84 -26.85 16.33
CA GLN A 692 48.81 -27.88 15.97
C GLN A 692 48.45 -28.54 14.63
N GLY A 693 49.46 -28.87 13.82
CA GLY A 693 49.27 -29.66 12.61
C GLY A 693 48.22 -29.07 11.65
N THR A 694 47.15 -29.82 11.43
CA THR A 694 45.99 -29.44 10.60
C THR A 694 44.77 -28.96 11.42
N GLY A 695 44.95 -28.63 12.69
CA GLY A 695 43.87 -28.06 13.50
C GLY A 695 43.46 -26.68 12.98
N GLN A 696 42.25 -26.24 13.31
CA GLN A 696 41.70 -24.98 12.81
C GLN A 696 40.77 -24.30 13.82
N LEU A 697 40.85 -22.97 13.90
CA LEU A 697 39.81 -22.13 14.49
C LEU A 697 38.96 -21.54 13.37
N PHE A 698 37.66 -21.80 13.41
CA PHE A 698 36.70 -21.32 12.42
C PHE A 698 35.72 -20.34 13.06
N GLY A 699 35.18 -19.40 12.30
CA GLY A 699 34.15 -18.50 12.80
C GLY A 699 33.17 -17.99 11.75
N ASP A 700 31.93 -17.86 12.17
CA ASP A 700 30.88 -17.13 11.46
C ASP A 700 30.23 -16.19 12.46
N ALA A 701 30.39 -14.87 12.27
CA ALA A 701 30.18 -13.87 13.33
C ALA A 701 30.95 -14.22 14.64
N GLY A 702 32.07 -14.93 14.51
CA GLY A 702 32.86 -15.44 15.63
C GLY A 702 33.98 -14.48 16.02
N SER A 703 34.39 -14.46 17.29
CA SER A 703 35.58 -13.68 17.70
C SER A 703 36.46 -14.34 18.76
N LEU A 704 37.78 -14.20 18.60
CA LEU A 704 38.79 -14.55 19.60
C LEU A 704 39.45 -13.28 20.13
N SER A 705 39.54 -13.14 21.45
CA SER A 705 40.17 -11.98 22.10
C SER A 705 41.05 -12.36 23.28
N GLY A 706 41.93 -11.45 23.69
CA GLY A 706 42.86 -11.69 24.80
C GLY A 706 44.01 -12.64 24.43
N GLY A 707 44.93 -12.87 25.37
CA GLY A 707 46.09 -13.73 25.16
C GLY A 707 47.03 -13.31 24.01
N THR A 708 47.88 -14.23 23.55
CA THR A 708 48.72 -14.09 22.35
C THR A 708 48.83 -15.41 21.59
N ALA A 709 49.08 -15.36 20.28
CA ALA A 709 49.23 -16.56 19.44
C ALA A 709 50.58 -16.59 18.72
N THR A 710 51.25 -17.74 18.71
CA THR A 710 52.43 -18.01 17.87
C THR A 710 52.16 -19.26 17.06
N LEU A 711 51.96 -19.10 15.75
CA LEU A 711 51.37 -20.12 14.89
C LEU A 711 52.28 -20.43 13.69
N ASN A 712 52.35 -21.70 13.32
CA ASN A 712 53.07 -22.19 12.15
C ASN A 712 52.32 -23.31 11.41
N SER A 713 51.07 -23.58 11.80
CA SER A 713 50.17 -24.50 11.11
C SER A 713 49.79 -23.95 9.72
N ALA A 714 49.37 -24.84 8.82
CA ALA A 714 49.10 -24.46 7.44
C ALA A 714 47.90 -23.51 7.31
N GLU A 715 46.77 -23.85 7.91
CA GLU A 715 45.50 -23.09 7.87
C GLU A 715 44.91 -22.97 9.28
N PRO A 716 45.54 -22.18 10.18
CA PRO A 716 45.07 -22.03 11.56
C PRO A 716 43.69 -21.39 11.71
N PHE A 717 43.26 -20.65 10.68
CA PHE A 717 42.06 -19.82 10.72
C PHE A 717 41.20 -20.08 9.49
N GLY A 718 39.89 -19.96 9.67
CA GLY A 718 38.91 -19.88 8.60
C GLY A 718 37.67 -19.15 9.08
N GLY A 719 36.82 -18.76 8.14
CA GLY A 719 35.51 -18.23 8.45
C GLY A 719 34.58 -18.27 7.25
N SER A 720 33.29 -18.19 7.54
CA SER A 720 32.17 -18.07 6.60
C SER A 720 31.25 -16.96 7.05
N GLY A 721 30.27 -16.57 6.23
CA GLY A 721 29.28 -15.56 6.60
C GLY A 721 29.95 -14.23 7.01
N LEU A 722 29.76 -13.80 8.26
CA LEU A 722 30.40 -12.58 8.80
C LEU A 722 31.86 -12.81 9.24
N GLY A 723 32.33 -14.05 9.16
CA GLY A 723 33.73 -14.44 9.35
C GLY A 723 34.18 -14.54 10.81
N LEU A 724 35.50 -14.67 10.97
CA LEU A 724 36.19 -14.81 12.24
C LEU A 724 37.01 -13.56 12.57
N THR A 725 36.65 -12.86 13.65
CA THR A 725 37.38 -11.69 14.15
C THR A 725 38.45 -12.07 15.17
N ILE A 726 39.72 -11.77 14.86
CA ILE A 726 40.88 -12.02 15.72
C ILE A 726 41.34 -10.71 16.36
N SER A 727 40.99 -10.55 17.64
CA SER A 727 41.45 -9.48 18.54
C SER A 727 42.61 -9.91 19.43
N THR A 728 43.27 -11.02 19.09
CA THR A 728 44.46 -11.56 19.75
C THR A 728 45.70 -11.25 18.90
N PRO A 729 46.80 -10.71 19.46
CA PRO A 729 48.03 -10.53 18.69
C PRO A 729 48.59 -11.87 18.18
N VAL A 730 48.88 -11.94 16.88
CA VAL A 730 49.34 -13.17 16.21
C VAL A 730 50.73 -12.99 15.61
N SER A 731 51.64 -13.90 15.90
CA SER A 731 52.89 -14.08 15.16
C SER A 731 52.81 -15.35 14.32
N TYR A 732 52.87 -15.21 12.99
CA TYR A 732 52.73 -16.30 12.03
C TYR A 732 54.03 -16.55 11.28
N THR A 733 54.40 -17.83 11.12
CA THR A 733 55.59 -18.25 10.37
C THR A 733 55.23 -19.35 9.39
N CYS A 734 55.64 -19.21 8.14
CA CYS A 734 55.40 -20.19 7.08
C CYS A 734 56.60 -20.33 6.14
N SER A 735 56.69 -21.48 5.46
CA SER A 735 57.72 -21.76 4.44
C SER A 735 57.20 -21.68 3.00
N THR A 736 55.88 -21.55 2.84
CA THR A 736 55.16 -21.40 1.57
C THR A 736 53.98 -20.47 1.81
N PRO A 737 53.57 -19.66 0.83
CA PRO A 737 52.42 -18.78 0.98
C PRO A 737 51.15 -19.53 1.39
N ARG A 738 50.33 -18.91 2.25
CA ARG A 738 49.07 -19.48 2.74
C ARG A 738 47.89 -18.60 2.39
N ALA A 739 46.73 -19.22 2.19
CA ALA A 739 45.47 -18.53 2.00
C ALA A 739 44.57 -18.79 3.21
N TRP A 740 43.95 -17.75 3.73
CA TRP A 740 42.90 -17.82 4.74
C TRP A 740 41.63 -17.18 4.17
N HIS A 741 40.47 -17.66 4.59
CA HIS A 741 39.19 -17.17 4.09
C HIS A 741 38.35 -16.60 5.24
N GLY A 742 37.70 -15.46 5.06
CA GLY A 742 36.74 -14.90 6.03
C GLY A 742 37.34 -14.51 7.38
N VAL A 743 38.62 -14.09 7.45
CA VAL A 743 39.31 -13.77 8.71
C VAL A 743 39.57 -12.26 8.83
N HIS A 744 39.24 -11.67 9.99
CA HIS A 744 39.37 -10.25 10.27
C HIS A 744 40.29 -9.97 11.45
N PHE A 745 41.47 -9.40 11.22
CA PHE A 745 42.42 -9.04 12.30
C PHE A 745 42.21 -7.61 12.81
N THR A 746 41.82 -7.47 14.07
CA THR A 746 41.73 -6.16 14.74
C THR A 746 42.93 -5.89 15.67
N ALA A 747 43.60 -6.95 16.12
CA ALA A 747 44.88 -6.88 16.83
C ALA A 747 46.08 -7.02 15.88
N GLY A 748 47.30 -6.87 16.41
CA GLY A 748 48.52 -6.90 15.61
C GLY A 748 48.81 -8.28 15.00
N LEU A 749 49.14 -8.31 13.71
CA LEU A 749 49.56 -9.51 12.97
C LEU A 749 51.01 -9.32 12.49
N SER A 750 51.89 -10.22 12.93
CA SER A 750 53.30 -10.26 12.53
C SER A 750 53.57 -11.47 11.66
N ILE A 751 54.07 -11.27 10.44
CA ILE A 751 54.40 -12.31 9.46
C ILE A 751 55.92 -12.41 9.35
N SER A 752 56.48 -13.62 9.43
CA SER A 752 57.93 -13.85 9.37
C SER A 752 58.55 -13.48 8.01
N ALA A 753 59.88 -13.45 7.94
CA ALA A 753 60.59 -13.35 6.66
C ALA A 753 60.24 -14.52 5.73
N ASP A 754 60.28 -14.29 4.42
CA ASP A 754 59.96 -15.24 3.34
C ASP A 754 58.54 -15.85 3.41
N CYS A 755 57.64 -15.33 4.25
CA CYS A 755 56.28 -15.83 4.44
C CYS A 755 55.25 -14.90 3.77
N GLY A 756 54.33 -15.50 3.01
CA GLY A 756 53.22 -14.81 2.35
C GLY A 756 51.88 -15.26 2.90
N VAL A 757 50.96 -14.33 3.12
CA VAL A 757 49.57 -14.62 3.51
C VAL A 757 48.61 -13.91 2.57
N ILE A 758 47.68 -14.65 1.99
CA ILE A 758 46.50 -14.13 1.29
C ILE A 758 45.32 -14.28 2.25
N ILE A 759 44.54 -13.23 2.45
CA ILE A 759 43.25 -13.33 3.12
C ILE A 759 42.18 -12.99 2.09
N GLU A 760 41.34 -13.97 1.78
CA GLU A 760 40.18 -13.83 0.89
C GLU A 760 38.94 -13.50 1.71
N ASN A 761 38.13 -12.55 1.26
CA ASN A 761 36.89 -12.14 1.93
C ASN A 761 37.10 -11.77 3.42
N GLY A 762 38.27 -11.25 3.76
CA GLY A 762 38.64 -10.90 5.13
C GLY A 762 39.32 -9.54 5.23
N GLY A 763 39.71 -9.16 6.44
CA GLY A 763 40.21 -7.81 6.72
C GLY A 763 41.36 -7.79 7.71
N ALA A 764 42.07 -6.68 7.74
CA ALA A 764 42.99 -6.40 8.83
C ALA A 764 43.03 -4.90 9.11
N THR A 765 42.68 -4.50 10.34
CA THR A 765 42.71 -3.12 10.81
C THR A 765 43.76 -2.89 11.89
N GLY A 766 44.22 -3.97 12.55
CA GLY A 766 45.34 -3.94 13.49
C GLY A 766 46.70 -3.66 12.83
N THR A 767 47.72 -3.42 13.65
CA THR A 767 49.10 -3.19 13.17
C THR A 767 49.65 -4.42 12.45
N ILE A 768 50.04 -4.26 11.17
CA ILE A 768 50.68 -5.31 10.39
C ILE A 768 52.19 -5.11 10.39
N ILE A 769 52.93 -6.16 10.73
CA ILE A 769 54.40 -6.18 10.65
C ILE A 769 54.79 -7.36 9.77
N VAL A 770 55.61 -7.11 8.75
CA VAL A 770 56.05 -8.13 7.80
C VAL A 770 57.58 -8.18 7.77
N GLY A 771 58.13 -9.39 7.82
CA GLY A 771 59.57 -9.63 7.71
C GLY A 771 60.12 -9.37 6.30
N GLU A 772 61.44 -9.40 6.16
CA GLU A 772 62.14 -9.27 4.85
C GLU A 772 61.60 -10.30 3.86
N ASP A 773 61.30 -9.87 2.62
CA ASP A 773 60.67 -10.67 1.56
C ASP A 773 59.30 -11.31 1.90
N GLY A 774 58.72 -11.02 3.07
CA GLY A 774 57.35 -11.42 3.42
C GLY A 774 56.31 -10.46 2.87
N TRP A 775 55.05 -10.90 2.83
CA TRP A 775 53.92 -10.07 2.38
C TRP A 775 52.55 -10.52 2.92
N LEU A 776 51.59 -9.60 2.93
CA LEU A 776 50.17 -9.82 3.18
C LEU A 776 49.35 -9.24 2.03
N GLU A 777 48.46 -10.04 1.45
CA GLU A 777 47.50 -9.62 0.43
C GLU A 777 46.07 -9.83 0.95
N LEU A 778 45.26 -8.77 1.02
CA LEU A 778 43.83 -8.88 1.27
C LEU A 778 43.09 -8.83 -0.07
N ARG A 779 42.31 -9.85 -0.37
CA ARG A 779 41.48 -9.95 -1.57
C ARG A 779 40.01 -9.87 -1.22
N SER A 780 39.30 -9.05 -1.99
CA SER A 780 37.85 -8.96 -1.92
C SER A 780 37.24 -9.40 -3.25
N ALA A 781 36.02 -9.91 -3.15
CA ALA A 781 35.21 -10.37 -4.27
C ALA A 781 33.96 -9.51 -4.41
N LEU A 782 33.52 -9.34 -5.66
CA LEU A 782 32.28 -8.69 -6.03
C LEU A 782 31.51 -9.63 -6.94
N THR A 783 30.29 -10.00 -6.56
CA THR A 783 29.32 -10.62 -7.47
C THR A 783 28.31 -9.55 -7.89
N VAL A 784 28.00 -9.48 -9.18
CA VAL A 784 26.95 -8.60 -9.71
C VAL A 784 25.93 -9.44 -10.44
N ARG A 785 24.68 -9.42 -10.00
CA ARG A 785 23.55 -10.09 -10.64
C ARG A 785 22.70 -9.06 -11.38
N VAL A 786 22.51 -9.24 -12.67
CA VAL A 786 21.73 -8.32 -13.53
C VAL A 786 20.37 -8.94 -13.83
N LEU A 787 19.31 -8.17 -13.59
CA LEU A 787 17.94 -8.66 -13.57
C LEU A 787 17.03 -7.79 -14.45
N ASP A 788 16.06 -8.42 -15.13
CA ASP A 788 14.99 -7.78 -15.89
C ASP A 788 13.65 -8.34 -15.40
N TRP A 789 12.79 -7.51 -14.80
CA TRP A 789 11.57 -7.97 -14.09
C TRP A 789 11.85 -9.02 -13.01
N GLY A 790 13.00 -8.89 -12.33
CA GLY A 790 13.44 -9.85 -11.33
C GLY A 790 14.02 -11.15 -11.90
N LEU A 791 14.00 -11.35 -13.22
CA LEU A 791 14.56 -12.53 -13.88
C LEU A 791 16.02 -12.33 -14.29
N PRO A 792 16.89 -13.35 -14.17
CA PRO A 792 18.29 -13.28 -14.60
C PRO A 792 18.51 -12.90 -16.06
N VAL A 793 19.44 -11.97 -16.30
CA VAL A 793 19.81 -11.54 -17.65
C VAL A 793 21.17 -12.12 -18.05
N GLN A 794 21.17 -13.11 -18.93
CA GLN A 794 22.40 -13.64 -19.51
C GLN A 794 23.02 -12.68 -20.56
N GLY A 795 24.33 -12.47 -20.48
CA GLY A 795 25.10 -11.70 -21.45
C GLY A 795 25.13 -10.18 -21.24
N ALA A 796 24.61 -9.65 -20.13
CA ALA A 796 24.85 -8.29 -19.69
C ALA A 796 26.34 -8.08 -19.40
N SER A 797 26.89 -6.89 -19.71
CA SER A 797 28.32 -6.62 -19.57
C SER A 797 28.60 -5.85 -18.28
N VAL A 798 29.34 -6.46 -17.36
CA VAL A 798 29.81 -5.83 -16.12
C VAL A 798 31.29 -5.50 -16.24
N ALA A 799 31.69 -4.29 -15.89
CA ALA A 799 33.07 -3.84 -15.94
C ALA A 799 33.53 -3.22 -14.61
N THR A 800 34.71 -3.62 -14.16
CA THR A 800 35.42 -3.03 -13.02
C THR A 800 36.82 -2.62 -13.49
N GLU A 801 37.27 -1.41 -13.17
CA GLU A 801 38.49 -0.74 -13.69
C GLU A 801 39.60 -1.66 -14.26
N GLY A 802 39.47 -2.03 -15.54
CA GLY A 802 40.45 -2.84 -16.30
C GLY A 802 40.01 -4.26 -16.67
N SER A 803 38.89 -4.76 -16.16
CA SER A 803 38.29 -6.06 -16.48
C SER A 803 36.81 -5.92 -16.86
N THR A 804 36.37 -6.72 -17.82
CA THR A 804 34.97 -6.78 -18.26
C THR A 804 34.57 -8.24 -18.40
N GLN A 805 33.42 -8.59 -17.84
CA GLN A 805 32.85 -9.93 -17.88
C GLN A 805 31.39 -9.84 -18.29
N ALA A 806 30.93 -10.85 -19.02
CA ALA A 806 29.52 -11.02 -19.32
C ALA A 806 28.86 -11.84 -18.22
N THR A 807 27.59 -11.57 -17.92
CA THR A 807 26.80 -12.37 -17.00
C THR A 807 26.51 -13.75 -17.58
N ASP A 808 26.47 -14.77 -16.71
CA ASP A 808 26.13 -16.14 -17.06
C ASP A 808 24.60 -16.39 -17.10
N SER A 809 24.15 -17.66 -17.09
CA SER A 809 22.72 -18.00 -17.09
C SER A 809 21.98 -17.55 -15.85
N ALA A 810 22.66 -17.47 -14.69
CA ALA A 810 22.11 -16.93 -13.45
C ALA A 810 22.17 -15.39 -13.40
N GLY A 811 22.58 -14.74 -14.50
CA GLY A 811 22.70 -13.30 -14.58
C GLY A 811 23.88 -12.75 -13.78
N GLU A 812 24.84 -13.59 -13.37
CA GLU A 812 25.93 -13.21 -12.48
C GLU A 812 27.25 -12.94 -13.19
N ALA A 813 28.01 -11.95 -12.70
CA ALA A 813 29.40 -11.71 -13.06
C ALA A 813 30.26 -11.45 -11.82
N THR A 814 31.31 -12.25 -11.63
CA THR A 814 32.12 -12.24 -10.41
C THR A 814 33.53 -11.70 -10.64
N PHE A 815 33.97 -10.74 -9.81
CA PHE A 815 35.28 -10.11 -9.86
C PHE A 815 36.04 -10.33 -8.56
N SER A 816 37.37 -10.39 -8.63
CA SER A 816 38.24 -10.40 -7.45
C SER A 816 39.37 -9.40 -7.63
N VAL A 817 39.65 -8.61 -6.60
CA VAL A 817 40.73 -7.60 -6.60
C VAL A 817 41.52 -7.65 -5.30
N THR A 818 42.80 -7.26 -5.39
CA THR A 818 43.63 -6.98 -4.22
C THR A 818 43.21 -5.64 -3.60
N ALA A 819 42.59 -5.68 -2.44
CA ALA A 819 42.12 -4.52 -1.69
C ALA A 819 43.25 -3.81 -0.94
N ARG A 820 44.17 -4.59 -0.36
CA ARG A 820 45.31 -4.11 0.42
C ARG A 820 46.50 -5.04 0.26
N ASN A 821 47.68 -4.49 0.06
CA ASN A 821 48.92 -5.24 0.01
C ASN A 821 49.94 -4.61 0.97
N VAL A 822 50.54 -5.42 1.85
CA VAL A 822 51.55 -4.99 2.83
C VAL A 822 52.82 -5.79 2.61
N THR A 823 53.94 -5.10 2.42
CA THR A 823 55.27 -5.70 2.25
C THR A 823 56.25 -5.05 3.23
N SER A 824 57.48 -5.55 3.29
CA SER A 824 58.56 -4.90 4.05
C SER A 824 58.95 -3.51 3.49
N GLU A 825 58.59 -3.18 2.25
CA GLU A 825 58.86 -1.89 1.62
C GLU A 825 57.76 -0.84 1.85
N GLY A 826 56.55 -1.27 2.22
CA GLY A 826 55.41 -0.38 2.45
C GLY A 826 54.05 -1.02 2.23
N GLU A 827 53.01 -0.20 2.33
CA GLU A 827 51.60 -0.57 2.24
C GLU A 827 50.91 0.14 1.07
N ASN A 828 50.03 -0.58 0.35
CA ASN A 828 49.16 -0.04 -0.68
C ASN A 828 47.70 -0.46 -0.39
N VAL A 829 46.77 0.50 -0.46
CA VAL A 829 45.31 0.30 -0.28
C VAL A 829 44.59 0.82 -1.52
N ARG A 830 43.70 0.02 -2.10
CA ARG A 830 42.99 0.33 -3.34
C ARG A 830 41.80 1.28 -3.13
N GLY A 831 40.95 1.04 -2.12
CA GLY A 831 39.80 1.89 -1.80
C GLY A 831 38.54 1.57 -2.60
N ILE A 832 37.81 2.59 -3.08
CA ILE A 832 36.54 2.42 -3.82
C ILE A 832 36.83 2.23 -5.31
N VAL A 833 36.19 1.23 -5.92
CA VAL A 833 36.22 0.94 -7.36
C VAL A 833 34.85 1.25 -7.97
N THR A 834 34.84 1.85 -9.16
CA THR A 834 33.60 2.04 -9.93
C THR A 834 33.26 0.76 -10.71
N VAL A 835 32.02 0.31 -10.55
CA VAL A 835 31.43 -0.83 -11.28
C VAL A 835 30.47 -0.25 -12.32
N SER A 836 30.69 -0.57 -13.60
CA SER A 836 29.83 -0.16 -14.70
C SER A 836 29.09 -1.38 -15.24
N ILE A 837 27.76 -1.33 -15.23
CA ILE A 837 26.87 -2.39 -15.71
C ILE A 837 26.20 -1.91 -16.98
N PHE A 838 26.19 -2.74 -18.01
CA PHE A 838 25.58 -2.46 -19.31
C PHE A 838 24.61 -3.57 -19.71
N HIS A 839 23.40 -3.18 -20.09
CA HIS A 839 22.42 -4.05 -20.72
C HIS A 839 21.77 -3.31 -21.90
N GLY A 840 21.98 -3.80 -23.11
CA GLY A 840 21.58 -3.08 -24.32
C GLY A 840 22.26 -1.72 -24.44
N ALA A 841 21.47 -0.65 -24.57
CA ALA A 841 21.94 0.74 -24.61
C ALA A 841 22.04 1.40 -23.21
N HIS A 842 21.55 0.71 -22.18
CA HIS A 842 21.42 1.25 -20.84
C HIS A 842 22.69 1.00 -20.04
N ASN A 843 23.01 1.94 -19.15
CA ASN A 843 24.11 1.79 -18.23
C ASN A 843 23.73 2.18 -16.80
N GLN A 844 24.30 1.48 -15.84
CA GLN A 844 24.24 1.86 -14.44
C GLN A 844 25.64 1.84 -13.82
N LEU A 845 25.88 2.78 -12.93
CA LEU A 845 27.11 2.86 -12.16
C LEU A 845 26.81 2.47 -10.71
N ARG A 846 27.72 1.69 -10.13
CA ARG A 846 27.75 1.35 -8.71
C ARG A 846 29.16 1.56 -8.19
N SER A 847 29.28 1.73 -6.88
CA SER A 847 30.56 1.82 -6.19
C SER A 847 30.76 0.60 -5.32
N TRP A 848 31.95 0.01 -5.38
CA TRP A 848 32.35 -1.08 -4.51
C TRP A 848 33.53 -0.63 -3.64
N ASP A 849 33.33 -0.60 -2.32
CA ASP A 849 34.43 -0.46 -1.37
C ASP A 849 35.19 -1.79 -1.27
N THR A 850 36.41 -1.83 -1.80
CA THR A 850 37.19 -3.06 -1.84
C THR A 850 37.63 -3.56 -0.47
N SER A 851 37.45 -2.80 0.61
CA SER A 851 37.76 -3.25 1.97
C SER A 851 36.92 -4.44 2.44
N SER A 852 35.79 -4.73 1.78
CA SER A 852 34.97 -5.92 2.02
C SER A 852 34.44 -6.50 0.72
N SER A 853 34.21 -7.81 0.72
CA SER A 853 33.49 -8.48 -0.37
C SER A 853 32.00 -8.18 -0.30
N THR A 854 31.31 -8.19 -1.44
CA THR A 854 29.88 -7.87 -1.51
C THR A 854 29.21 -8.49 -2.75
N SER A 855 27.89 -8.59 -2.74
CA SER A 855 27.07 -8.91 -3.90
C SER A 855 26.14 -7.73 -4.21
N LEU A 856 25.86 -7.48 -5.48
CA LEU A 856 24.99 -6.40 -5.95
C LEU A 856 23.95 -6.93 -6.93
N ASP A 857 22.68 -6.81 -6.56
CA ASP A 857 21.58 -6.97 -7.51
C ASP A 857 21.33 -5.65 -8.24
N VAL A 858 21.26 -5.73 -9.56
CA VAL A 858 21.08 -4.57 -10.44
C VAL A 858 19.88 -4.81 -11.35
N MET A 859 18.76 -4.22 -10.99
CA MET A 859 17.56 -4.16 -11.83
C MET A 859 17.81 -3.28 -13.06
N MET A 860 17.58 -3.83 -14.24
CA MET A 860 17.65 -3.15 -15.54
C MET A 860 16.42 -3.53 -16.38
N SER A 861 15.24 -3.25 -15.84
CA SER A 861 14.00 -3.81 -16.37
C SER A 861 13.56 -3.15 -17.68
N THR A 862 13.11 -3.95 -18.65
CA THR A 862 12.68 -3.46 -19.95
C THR A 862 11.15 -3.44 -20.05
N VAL A 863 10.59 -2.33 -20.54
CA VAL A 863 9.16 -2.23 -20.85
C VAL A 863 8.99 -2.49 -22.33
N THR A 864 8.25 -3.55 -22.66
CA THR A 864 7.95 -3.89 -24.06
C THR A 864 7.06 -2.81 -24.68
N GLY A 865 7.55 -2.15 -25.74
CA GLY A 865 6.76 -1.18 -26.51
C GLY A 865 5.69 -1.82 -27.41
N GLY A 866 4.93 -1.00 -28.12
CA GLY A 866 3.81 -1.43 -28.95
C GLY A 866 2.47 -1.07 -28.33
N MET A 867 1.53 -2.01 -28.32
CA MET A 867 0.20 -1.82 -27.72
C MET A 867 0.07 -2.68 -26.47
N THR A 868 -0.47 -2.11 -25.39
CA THR A 868 -0.83 -2.88 -24.19
C THR A 868 -1.97 -3.85 -24.49
N THR A 869 -1.91 -5.06 -23.92
CA THR A 869 -2.94 -6.11 -24.06
C THR A 869 -3.62 -6.48 -22.75
N GLY A 870 -3.41 -5.68 -21.69
CA GLY A 870 -3.94 -5.88 -20.35
C GLY A 870 -3.42 -4.80 -19.41
N TRP A 871 -3.44 -5.07 -18.10
CA TRP A 871 -2.90 -4.17 -17.09
C TRP A 871 -1.37 -4.24 -17.07
N LEU A 872 -0.69 -3.14 -17.42
CA LEU A 872 0.76 -3.01 -17.30
C LEU A 872 1.10 -2.33 -15.96
N ARG A 873 1.58 -3.11 -15.00
CA ARG A 873 1.89 -2.64 -13.65
C ARG A 873 3.39 -2.55 -13.44
N LEU A 874 3.90 -1.34 -13.23
CA LEU A 874 5.30 -1.12 -12.89
C LEU A 874 5.42 -0.95 -11.38
N GLU A 875 6.33 -1.71 -10.78
CA GLU A 875 6.52 -1.75 -9.33
C GLU A 875 7.92 -1.32 -8.90
N LYS A 876 8.06 -0.87 -7.66
CA LYS A 876 9.35 -0.46 -7.09
C LYS A 876 10.38 -1.59 -7.13
N ALA A 877 9.95 -2.83 -6.88
CA ALA A 877 10.83 -4.00 -6.80
C ALA A 877 11.74 -4.13 -8.02
N PHE A 878 11.23 -3.84 -9.23
CA PHE A 878 11.98 -3.97 -10.47
C PHE A 878 12.40 -2.63 -11.09
N SER A 879 12.38 -1.54 -10.32
CA SER A 879 12.85 -0.24 -10.80
C SER A 879 14.39 -0.15 -10.81
N PRO A 880 15.02 0.57 -11.78
CA PRO A 880 14.39 1.35 -12.84
C PRO A 880 13.96 0.53 -14.06
N TYR A 881 12.95 1.05 -14.76
CA TYR A 881 12.44 0.55 -16.02
C TYR A 881 12.92 1.39 -17.20
N TYR A 882 13.09 0.75 -18.35
CA TYR A 882 13.52 1.37 -19.60
C TYR A 882 12.53 1.06 -20.73
N LEU A 883 12.00 2.11 -21.36
CA LEU A 883 11.12 2.01 -22.53
C LEU A 883 11.87 2.41 -23.81
N ASP A 884 12.25 1.43 -24.61
CA ASP A 884 13.07 1.61 -25.82
C ASP A 884 12.28 1.78 -27.13
N ASP A 885 10.95 1.65 -27.08
CA ASP A 885 10.06 1.89 -28.22
C ASP A 885 8.81 2.69 -27.81
N ASN A 886 7.99 3.09 -28.78
CA ASN A 886 6.73 3.78 -28.49
C ASN A 886 5.74 2.83 -27.81
N LEU A 887 5.06 3.32 -26.77
CA LEU A 887 4.01 2.58 -26.08
C LEU A 887 2.65 3.21 -26.35
N THR A 888 1.64 2.40 -26.64
CA THR A 888 0.23 2.83 -26.75
C THR A 888 -0.60 2.08 -25.74
N ILE A 889 -1.09 2.79 -24.72
CA ILE A 889 -2.09 2.28 -23.79
C ILE A 889 -3.43 2.29 -24.51
N THR A 890 -4.03 1.12 -24.73
CA THR A 890 -5.30 0.98 -25.47
C THR A 890 -6.52 1.25 -24.58
N ARG A 891 -7.72 1.41 -25.17
CA ARG A 891 -8.93 1.90 -24.47
C ARG A 891 -9.35 1.09 -23.25
N ASP A 892 -9.11 -0.22 -23.28
CA ASP A 892 -9.56 -1.15 -22.25
C ASP A 892 -8.39 -1.64 -21.37
N THR A 893 -7.29 -0.86 -21.34
CA THR A 893 -6.09 -1.22 -20.59
C THR A 893 -5.64 -0.08 -19.70
N THR A 894 -5.00 -0.48 -18.60
CA THR A 894 -4.41 0.44 -17.63
C THR A 894 -2.91 0.26 -17.62
N MET A 895 -2.17 1.36 -17.49
CA MET A 895 -0.78 1.34 -17.06
C MET A 895 -0.68 2.04 -15.72
N SER A 896 -0.09 1.37 -14.74
CA SER A 896 0.08 1.90 -13.39
C SER A 896 1.56 1.97 -13.04
N LEU A 897 2.02 3.14 -12.63
CA LEU A 897 3.33 3.32 -12.00
C LEU A 897 3.12 3.50 -10.51
N LEU A 898 3.45 2.46 -9.74
CA LEU A 898 3.32 2.49 -8.29
C LEU A 898 4.35 3.43 -7.64
N ALA A 899 4.16 3.68 -6.34
CA ALA A 899 5.05 4.50 -5.52
C ALA A 899 6.53 4.17 -5.73
N GLN A 900 7.33 5.21 -5.97
CA GLN A 900 8.80 5.15 -6.11
C GLN A 900 9.30 4.41 -7.36
N VAL A 901 8.41 4.13 -8.32
CA VAL A 901 8.82 3.62 -9.63
C VAL A 901 9.64 4.66 -10.38
N SER A 902 10.68 4.21 -11.08
CA SER A 902 11.45 5.03 -12.01
C SER A 902 11.35 4.46 -13.42
N LEU A 903 10.73 5.19 -14.33
CA LEU A 903 10.62 4.86 -15.75
C LEU A 903 11.45 5.85 -16.58
N THR A 904 12.37 5.32 -17.38
CA THR A 904 13.17 6.08 -18.35
C THR A 904 12.72 5.76 -19.78
N VAL A 905 12.35 6.79 -20.54
CA VAL A 905 11.91 6.67 -21.94
C VAL A 905 13.05 7.09 -22.86
N ALA A 906 13.36 6.24 -23.84
CA ALA A 906 14.42 6.50 -24.81
C ALA A 906 14.09 7.69 -25.74
N SER A 907 15.12 8.31 -26.31
CA SER A 907 14.98 9.41 -27.27
C SER A 907 14.10 9.04 -28.47
N ASP A 908 13.34 10.01 -28.98
CA ASP A 908 12.37 9.85 -30.07
C ASP A 908 11.23 8.84 -29.79
N ARG A 909 11.04 8.37 -28.54
CA ARG A 909 9.93 7.50 -28.12
C ARG A 909 8.89 8.25 -27.31
N GLY A 910 7.65 7.79 -27.28
CA GLY A 910 6.58 8.40 -26.50
C GLY A 910 5.54 7.41 -26.01
N ILE A 911 4.71 7.89 -25.08
CA ILE A 911 3.59 7.14 -24.50
C ILE A 911 2.30 7.76 -25.03
N THR A 912 1.53 6.99 -25.79
CA THR A 912 0.20 7.38 -26.26
C THR A 912 -0.86 6.73 -25.38
N VAL A 913 -1.70 7.53 -24.73
CA VAL A 913 -2.75 7.07 -23.83
C VAL A 913 -4.11 7.13 -24.52
N LYS A 914 -4.77 5.99 -24.64
CA LYS A 914 -6.16 5.86 -25.10
C LYS A 914 -7.06 5.17 -24.07
N GLY A 915 -6.48 4.60 -23.01
CA GLY A 915 -7.17 4.04 -21.85
C GLY A 915 -6.75 4.82 -20.60
N VAL A 916 -6.24 4.12 -19.59
CA VAL A 916 -5.87 4.71 -18.30
C VAL A 916 -4.35 4.70 -18.08
N LEU A 917 -3.78 5.85 -17.75
CA LEU A 917 -2.44 5.96 -17.19
C LEU A 917 -2.54 6.54 -15.79
N GLU A 918 -2.08 5.80 -14.79
CA GLU A 918 -2.01 6.26 -13.41
C GLU A 918 -0.59 6.17 -12.86
N SER A 919 -0.20 7.14 -12.06
CA SER A 919 1.13 7.22 -11.45
C SER A 919 1.02 7.82 -10.05
N ASP A 920 1.59 7.15 -9.06
CA ASP A 920 1.74 7.64 -7.69
C ASP A 920 3.23 7.70 -7.34
N ARG A 921 3.73 8.87 -6.91
CA ARG A 921 5.12 9.09 -6.46
C ARG A 921 6.18 8.45 -7.38
N ALA A 922 5.92 8.40 -8.68
CA ALA A 922 6.80 7.80 -9.67
C ALA A 922 7.51 8.88 -10.50
N ALA A 923 8.67 8.52 -11.03
CA ALA A 923 9.44 9.36 -11.93
C ALA A 923 9.31 8.83 -13.37
N ILE A 924 8.81 9.65 -14.27
CA ILE A 924 8.82 9.41 -15.72
C ILE A 924 9.80 10.39 -16.34
N THR A 925 10.92 9.89 -16.85
CA THR A 925 12.03 10.73 -17.32
C THR A 925 12.52 10.29 -18.69
N GLY A 926 13.22 11.16 -19.40
CA GLY A 926 13.86 10.81 -20.67
C GLY A 926 14.62 11.99 -21.25
N THR A 927 15.45 11.73 -22.25
CA THR A 927 16.17 12.79 -22.99
C THR A 927 15.65 12.84 -24.42
N ASP A 928 15.17 14.00 -24.86
CA ASP A 928 14.64 14.21 -26.22
C ASP A 928 13.55 13.17 -26.61
N TRP A 929 12.68 12.82 -25.67
CA TRP A 929 11.57 11.90 -25.92
C TRP A 929 10.31 12.67 -26.31
N ASN A 930 9.35 12.00 -26.95
CA ASN A 930 8.14 12.61 -27.51
C ASN A 930 7.07 12.95 -26.46
N GLY A 931 7.27 12.55 -25.21
CA GLY A 931 6.36 12.84 -24.11
C GLY A 931 5.15 11.92 -24.01
N ILE A 932 4.16 12.35 -23.23
CA ILE A 932 2.87 11.67 -23.05
C ILE A 932 1.84 12.38 -23.92
N SER A 933 1.09 11.63 -24.73
CA SER A 933 0.02 12.16 -25.58
C SER A 933 -1.28 11.41 -25.38
N THR A 934 -2.41 12.10 -25.25
CA THR A 934 -3.73 11.47 -25.18
C THR A 934 -4.44 11.41 -26.53
N ALA A 935 -3.71 11.48 -27.65
CA ALA A 935 -4.30 11.52 -28.98
C ALA A 935 -4.83 10.14 -29.42
N GLY A 936 -5.99 10.12 -30.08
CA GLY A 936 -6.54 8.95 -30.75
C GLY A 936 -7.49 8.09 -29.92
N GLY A 937 -8.04 8.59 -28.81
CA GLY A 937 -9.00 7.89 -27.95
C GLY A 937 -9.52 8.72 -26.78
N GLU A 938 -10.45 8.15 -26.00
CA GLU A 938 -10.92 8.71 -24.73
C GLU A 938 -9.92 8.32 -23.64
N ALA A 939 -9.09 9.26 -23.18
CA ALA A 939 -8.01 8.96 -22.25
C ALA A 939 -8.26 9.49 -20.85
N LEU A 940 -7.81 8.73 -19.85
CA LEU A 940 -7.70 9.15 -18.46
C LEU A 940 -6.24 9.10 -18.04
N VAL A 941 -5.69 10.24 -17.60
CA VAL A 941 -4.31 10.33 -17.10
C VAL A 941 -4.33 10.96 -15.72
N THR A 942 -3.83 10.23 -14.72
CA THR A 942 -3.70 10.70 -13.33
C THR A 942 -2.25 10.59 -12.89
N LEU A 943 -1.61 11.72 -12.59
CA LEU A 943 -0.21 11.78 -12.13
C LEU A 943 -0.14 12.45 -10.76
N GLU A 944 0.34 11.75 -9.75
CA GLU A 944 0.36 12.23 -8.36
C GLU A 944 1.75 12.17 -7.75
N GLN A 945 2.16 13.25 -7.06
CA GLN A 945 3.31 13.33 -6.14
C GLN A 945 4.67 12.87 -6.72
N GLY A 946 4.80 12.81 -8.04
CA GLY A 946 5.95 12.29 -8.75
C GLY A 946 6.69 13.35 -9.58
N THR A 947 7.42 12.90 -10.59
CA THR A 947 8.15 13.78 -11.50
C THR A 947 7.94 13.37 -12.95
N LEU A 948 7.66 14.32 -13.83
CA LEU A 948 7.70 14.16 -15.28
C LEU A 948 8.81 15.06 -15.83
N ALA A 949 9.83 14.49 -16.47
CA ALA A 949 10.99 15.24 -16.93
C ALA A 949 11.34 15.04 -18.40
N GLY A 950 11.72 16.14 -19.06
CA GLY A 950 12.40 16.13 -20.36
C GLY A 950 11.53 16.01 -21.62
N ALA A 951 10.19 16.05 -21.50
CA ALA A 951 9.28 16.07 -22.65
C ALA A 951 7.87 16.58 -22.28
N PRO A 952 7.04 17.01 -23.26
CA PRO A 952 5.71 17.55 -22.99
C PRO A 952 4.68 16.50 -22.56
N LEU A 953 3.64 16.94 -21.86
CA LEU A 953 2.38 16.23 -21.71
C LEU A 953 1.33 16.92 -22.59
N THR A 954 0.77 16.22 -23.57
CA THR A 954 -0.18 16.75 -24.54
C THR A 954 -1.56 16.09 -24.39
N ALA A 955 -2.52 16.85 -23.85
CA ALA A 955 -3.93 16.48 -23.77
C ALA A 955 -4.68 16.87 -25.06
N GLY A 956 -5.52 15.97 -25.55
CA GLY A 956 -6.29 16.08 -26.78
C GLY A 956 -5.52 15.72 -28.07
N PRO A 957 -6.13 15.89 -29.26
CA PRO A 957 -7.33 16.68 -29.54
C PRO A 957 -8.67 15.94 -29.34
N ASP A 958 -8.64 14.63 -29.12
CA ASP A 958 -9.80 13.81 -28.76
C ASP A 958 -10.17 14.00 -27.27
N ALA A 959 -11.27 13.40 -26.82
CA ALA A 959 -11.73 13.57 -25.45
C ALA A 959 -10.68 13.03 -24.45
N ALA A 960 -10.35 13.83 -23.43
CA ALA A 960 -9.34 13.45 -22.45
C ALA A 960 -9.61 14.11 -21.09
N VAL A 961 -9.29 13.38 -20.02
CA VAL A 961 -9.24 13.88 -18.65
C VAL A 961 -7.83 13.68 -18.12
N VAL A 962 -7.18 14.78 -17.75
CA VAL A 962 -5.83 14.78 -17.17
C VAL A 962 -5.87 15.42 -15.79
N VAL A 963 -5.47 14.68 -14.77
CA VAL A 963 -5.36 15.14 -13.38
C VAL A 963 -3.90 15.05 -12.95
N ILE A 964 -3.35 16.16 -12.47
CA ILE A 964 -1.97 16.28 -12.02
C ILE A 964 -1.99 16.87 -10.61
N SER A 965 -1.47 16.16 -9.61
CA SER A 965 -1.49 16.63 -8.23
C SER A 965 -0.13 16.46 -7.56
N GLY A 966 0.41 17.50 -6.92
CA GLY A 966 1.68 17.41 -6.21
C GLY A 966 2.90 17.08 -7.10
N MET A 967 2.79 17.22 -8.42
CA MET A 967 3.83 16.79 -9.37
C MET A 967 4.90 17.85 -9.59
N ILE A 968 6.10 17.41 -9.95
CA ILE A 968 7.14 18.25 -10.55
C ILE A 968 7.22 17.96 -12.05
N LEU A 969 6.94 18.98 -12.88
CA LEU A 969 7.14 18.94 -14.32
C LEU A 969 8.40 19.74 -14.65
N ASP A 970 9.52 19.04 -14.89
CA ASP A 970 10.85 19.63 -15.07
C ASP A 970 11.29 19.54 -16.53
N GLY A 971 11.48 20.68 -17.19
CA GLY A 971 11.77 20.71 -18.63
C GLY A 971 10.62 20.14 -19.48
N ALA A 972 9.40 20.14 -18.96
CA ALA A 972 8.19 19.59 -19.59
C ALA A 972 7.11 20.67 -19.75
N MET A 973 6.53 20.77 -20.95
CA MET A 973 5.38 21.65 -21.21
C MET A 973 4.08 20.88 -21.10
N LEU A 974 3.10 21.44 -20.39
CA LEU A 974 1.72 20.97 -20.38
C LEU A 974 0.94 21.63 -21.52
N GLN A 975 0.46 20.83 -22.47
CA GLN A 975 -0.37 21.29 -23.58
C GLN A 975 -1.77 20.69 -23.51
N ALA A 976 -2.80 21.49 -23.78
CA ALA A 976 -4.17 20.99 -23.95
C ALA A 976 -4.81 21.58 -25.20
N ASN A 977 -5.18 20.73 -26.15
CA ASN A 977 -5.73 21.15 -27.43
C ASN A 977 -7.07 20.45 -27.68
N SER A 978 -8.05 21.13 -28.29
CA SER A 978 -9.30 20.49 -28.72
C SER A 978 -9.74 20.98 -30.09
N VAL A 979 -10.27 20.04 -30.88
CA VAL A 979 -10.92 20.30 -32.19
C VAL A 979 -12.44 20.11 -32.16
N GLY A 980 -13.04 20.06 -30.98
CA GLY A 980 -14.48 19.90 -30.78
C GLY A 980 -14.86 18.95 -29.65
N GLU A 981 -13.95 18.06 -29.27
CA GLU A 981 -14.13 17.10 -28.17
C GLU A 981 -13.74 17.70 -26.81
N PRO A 982 -14.38 17.29 -25.70
CA PRO A 982 -14.10 17.84 -24.38
C PRO A 982 -12.73 17.39 -23.87
N VAL A 983 -11.86 18.35 -23.55
CA VAL A 983 -10.56 18.10 -22.92
C VAL A 983 -10.51 18.82 -21.59
N SER A 984 -10.43 18.05 -20.50
CA SER A 984 -10.35 18.55 -19.13
C SER A 984 -8.95 18.32 -18.57
N VAL A 985 -8.33 19.37 -18.04
CA VAL A 985 -7.02 19.29 -17.38
C VAL A 985 -7.11 19.98 -16.03
N SER A 986 -6.77 19.28 -14.95
CA SER A 986 -6.70 19.84 -13.60
C SER A 986 -5.30 19.65 -13.04
N VAL A 987 -4.73 20.71 -12.48
CA VAL A 987 -3.41 20.70 -11.84
C VAL A 987 -3.51 21.31 -10.46
N THR A 988 -3.10 20.57 -9.43
CA THR A 988 -3.14 20.97 -8.02
C THR A 988 -1.76 20.84 -7.39
N ASP A 989 -1.37 21.77 -6.51
CA ASP A 989 -0.18 21.69 -5.64
C ASP A 989 1.14 21.33 -6.35
N SER A 990 1.25 21.69 -7.64
CA SER A 990 2.34 21.22 -8.51
C SER A 990 3.34 22.33 -8.86
N LEU A 991 4.54 21.93 -9.28
CA LEU A 991 5.59 22.81 -9.78
C LEU A 991 5.85 22.51 -11.27
N LEU A 992 5.67 23.49 -12.14
CA LEU A 992 6.05 23.40 -13.55
C LEU A 992 7.21 24.38 -13.80
N HIS A 993 8.35 23.87 -14.28
CA HIS A 993 9.54 24.71 -14.46
C HIS A 993 10.51 24.26 -15.55
N GLN A 994 11.46 25.15 -15.88
CA GLN A 994 12.62 24.91 -16.76
C GLN A 994 12.29 24.56 -18.22
N HIS A 995 11.27 25.17 -18.80
CA HIS A 995 10.91 25.02 -20.23
C HIS A 995 10.80 26.39 -20.92
N ASP A 996 10.73 26.46 -22.26
CA ASP A 996 10.46 27.73 -22.99
C ASP A 996 8.99 28.20 -22.91
N GLY A 997 8.14 27.41 -22.26
CA GLY A 997 6.76 27.72 -21.92
C GLY A 997 6.14 26.58 -21.10
N CYS A 998 5.55 26.87 -19.93
CA CYS A 998 5.12 25.81 -19.02
C CYS A 998 3.72 25.28 -19.32
N VAL A 999 2.76 26.15 -19.64
CA VAL A 999 1.37 25.73 -19.94
C VAL A 999 0.87 26.37 -21.24
N GLN A 1000 0.24 25.58 -22.10
CA GLN A 1000 -0.39 26.07 -23.32
C GLN A 1000 -1.77 25.42 -23.55
N THR A 1001 -2.79 26.23 -23.84
CA THR A 1001 -4.11 25.70 -24.24
C THR A 1001 -4.64 26.29 -25.55
N ASN A 1002 -5.35 25.46 -26.31
CA ASN A 1002 -6.02 25.85 -27.55
C ASN A 1002 -7.33 25.10 -27.78
N GLY A 1003 -8.46 25.81 -27.71
CA GLY A 1003 -9.76 25.34 -28.19
C GLY A 1003 -10.90 25.57 -27.20
N ALA A 1004 -12.11 25.78 -27.73
CA ALA A 1004 -13.32 26.15 -26.97
C ALA A 1004 -13.86 25.04 -26.06
N ALA A 1005 -13.51 23.78 -26.34
CA ALA A 1005 -13.88 22.64 -25.51
C ALA A 1005 -12.75 22.21 -24.55
N VAL A 1006 -11.71 23.03 -24.40
CA VAL A 1006 -10.69 22.83 -23.36
C VAL A 1006 -11.12 23.53 -22.07
N SER A 1007 -11.16 22.79 -20.97
CA SER A 1007 -11.29 23.30 -19.61
C SER A 1007 -10.00 23.02 -18.84
N LEU A 1008 -9.36 24.07 -18.30
CA LEU A 1008 -8.13 23.96 -17.53
C LEU A 1008 -8.30 24.55 -16.13
N THR A 1009 -7.98 23.79 -15.10
CA THR A 1009 -7.92 24.26 -13.70
C THR A 1009 -6.49 24.20 -13.18
N LEU A 1010 -5.98 25.30 -12.62
CA LEU A 1010 -4.72 25.33 -11.87
C LEU A 1010 -5.00 25.88 -10.46
N TYR A 1011 -4.70 25.08 -9.43
CA TYR A 1011 -4.89 25.44 -8.02
C TYR A 1011 -3.60 25.22 -7.22
N GLN A 1012 -3.12 26.23 -6.51
CA GLN A 1012 -1.85 26.16 -5.76
C GLN A 1012 -0.63 25.73 -6.61
N VAL A 1013 -0.63 26.07 -7.90
CA VAL A 1013 0.43 25.70 -8.84
C VAL A 1013 1.51 26.78 -8.91
N THR A 1014 2.79 26.39 -8.92
CA THR A 1014 3.91 27.29 -9.17
C THR A 1014 4.42 27.13 -10.61
N LEU A 1015 4.46 28.23 -11.37
CA LEU A 1015 5.02 28.31 -12.72
C LEU A 1015 6.27 29.20 -12.69
N GLN A 1016 7.46 28.63 -12.88
CA GLN A 1016 8.72 29.38 -12.82
C GLN A 1016 9.75 28.91 -13.85
N ASP A 1017 10.67 29.78 -14.24
CA ASP A 1017 11.69 29.49 -15.23
C ASP A 1017 11.12 28.93 -16.55
N CYS A 1018 9.96 29.45 -16.97
CA CYS A 1018 9.25 29.04 -18.18
C CYS A 1018 9.67 29.81 -19.44
N GLY A 1019 10.80 30.54 -19.40
CA GLY A 1019 11.36 31.21 -20.58
C GLY A 1019 10.40 32.24 -21.16
N GLN A 1020 9.73 31.91 -22.27
CA GLN A 1020 8.90 32.86 -23.02
C GLN A 1020 7.58 33.20 -22.32
N PHE A 1021 6.91 32.20 -21.72
CA PHE A 1021 5.66 32.44 -21.01
C PHE A 1021 5.41 31.41 -19.90
N ALA A 1022 4.85 31.84 -18.77
CA ALA A 1022 4.40 30.91 -17.74
C ALA A 1022 3.17 30.13 -18.23
N ALA A 1023 2.16 30.83 -18.76
CA ALA A 1023 1.01 30.18 -19.39
C ALA A 1023 0.44 30.97 -20.58
N MET A 1024 0.07 30.27 -21.65
CA MET A 1024 -0.60 30.83 -22.83
C MET A 1024 -1.92 30.12 -23.10
N PHE A 1025 -3.03 30.87 -23.07
CA PHE A 1025 -4.37 30.34 -23.23
C PHE A 1025 -5.07 30.94 -24.45
N THR A 1026 -5.54 30.09 -25.35
CA THR A 1026 -6.22 30.50 -26.58
C THR A 1026 -7.57 29.82 -26.74
N THR A 1027 -8.64 30.62 -26.75
CA THR A 1027 -10.02 30.16 -26.94
C THR A 1027 -10.52 29.12 -25.94
N SER A 1028 -9.95 29.02 -24.73
CA SER A 1028 -10.28 27.98 -23.74
C SER A 1028 -11.01 28.52 -22.50
N ASN A 1029 -11.58 27.63 -21.69
CA ASN A 1029 -12.12 27.93 -20.37
C ASN A 1029 -11.06 27.66 -19.29
N ILE A 1030 -10.79 28.61 -18.40
CA ILE A 1030 -9.75 28.47 -17.37
C ILE A 1030 -10.25 28.80 -15.96
N GLU A 1031 -9.71 28.09 -14.98
CA GLU A 1031 -9.88 28.42 -13.56
C GLU A 1031 -8.50 28.43 -12.90
N LEU A 1032 -8.07 29.61 -12.44
CA LEU A 1032 -6.77 29.80 -11.83
C LEU A 1032 -6.96 30.30 -10.40
N SER A 1033 -6.50 29.56 -9.40
CA SER A 1033 -6.70 29.89 -8.00
C SER A 1033 -5.44 29.63 -7.18
N ASP A 1034 -5.10 30.57 -6.28
CA ASP A 1034 -3.99 30.48 -5.31
C ASP A 1034 -2.63 30.05 -5.89
N SER A 1035 -2.40 30.32 -7.18
CA SER A 1035 -1.21 29.90 -7.93
C SER A 1035 -0.13 30.99 -7.93
N VAL A 1036 1.12 30.60 -8.15
CA VAL A 1036 2.30 31.49 -8.11
C VAL A 1036 2.95 31.58 -9.49
N LEU A 1037 3.13 32.80 -9.99
CA LEU A 1037 4.02 33.07 -11.13
C LEU A 1037 5.41 33.45 -10.61
N GLY A 1038 6.34 32.50 -10.66
CA GLY A 1038 7.71 32.63 -10.18
C GLY A 1038 8.63 33.43 -11.12
N ALA A 1039 9.92 33.42 -10.81
CA ALA A 1039 10.97 34.08 -11.60
C ALA A 1039 11.17 33.38 -12.96
N GLY A 1040 11.96 33.98 -13.86
CA GLY A 1040 12.37 33.34 -15.12
C GLY A 1040 11.28 33.23 -16.21
N ASN A 1041 10.19 33.99 -16.07
CA ASN A 1041 9.10 34.08 -17.06
C ASN A 1041 9.13 35.45 -17.77
N ASP A 1042 9.38 35.50 -19.09
CA ASP A 1042 9.32 36.73 -19.89
C ASP A 1042 7.90 37.30 -19.91
N VAL A 1043 6.91 36.42 -20.04
CA VAL A 1043 5.47 36.74 -19.96
C VAL A 1043 4.83 35.86 -18.88
N GLY A 1044 4.05 36.45 -17.97
CA GLY A 1044 3.28 35.66 -16.99
C GLY A 1044 2.14 34.89 -17.67
N LEU A 1045 1.05 35.60 -17.98
CA LEU A 1045 -0.12 35.03 -18.66
C LEU A 1045 -0.34 35.69 -20.03
N TRP A 1046 -0.54 34.88 -21.06
CA TRP A 1046 -0.98 35.31 -22.39
C TRP A 1046 -2.41 34.80 -22.65
N LEU A 1047 -3.39 35.70 -22.67
CA LEU A 1047 -4.82 35.35 -22.86
C LEU A 1047 -5.34 35.81 -24.22
N ARG A 1048 -6.00 34.93 -24.98
CA ARG A 1048 -6.70 35.30 -26.23
C ARG A 1048 -8.03 34.54 -26.38
N GLY A 1049 -9.15 35.26 -26.22
CA GLY A 1049 -10.49 34.68 -26.40
C GLY A 1049 -10.89 33.67 -25.32
N VAL A 1050 -10.38 33.86 -24.10
CA VAL A 1050 -10.51 32.95 -22.95
C VAL A 1050 -11.73 33.33 -22.10
N SER A 1051 -12.39 32.33 -21.49
CA SER A 1051 -13.43 32.50 -20.45
C SER A 1051 -12.97 31.87 -19.13
N GLY A 1052 -13.62 32.24 -18.01
CA GLY A 1052 -13.40 31.61 -16.69
C GLY A 1052 -12.97 32.59 -15.59
N ASN A 1053 -12.32 32.09 -14.53
CA ASN A 1053 -12.01 32.85 -13.31
C ASN A 1053 -10.51 32.81 -12.96
N VAL A 1054 -10.02 33.92 -12.39
CA VAL A 1054 -8.66 34.03 -11.84
C VAL A 1054 -8.74 34.67 -10.45
N SER A 1055 -8.30 33.95 -9.43
CA SER A 1055 -8.31 34.36 -8.03
C SER A 1055 -7.00 33.98 -7.34
N GLY A 1056 -6.64 34.67 -6.24
CA GLY A 1056 -5.47 34.27 -5.42
C GLY A 1056 -4.09 34.27 -6.10
N LEU A 1057 -3.95 34.80 -7.32
CA LEU A 1057 -2.70 34.76 -8.09
C LEU A 1057 -1.60 35.62 -7.44
N ASP A 1058 -0.52 35.01 -6.97
CA ASP A 1058 0.66 35.70 -6.41
C ASP A 1058 1.76 35.89 -7.46
N ARG A 1059 2.42 37.05 -7.40
CA ARG A 1059 3.62 37.37 -8.19
C ARG A 1059 4.76 37.70 -7.25
N ARG A 1060 5.72 36.79 -7.10
CA ARG A 1060 6.96 37.04 -6.36
C ARG A 1060 8.02 37.58 -7.30
N GLN A 1061 8.06 38.90 -7.49
CA GLN A 1061 9.09 39.59 -8.26
C GLN A 1061 10.33 39.85 -7.40
N TRP A 1062 11.56 39.62 -7.92
CA TRP A 1062 12.69 40.53 -7.69
C TRP A 1062 13.62 40.63 -8.90
N THR A 1063 13.92 41.90 -9.22
CA THR A 1063 14.82 42.51 -10.24
C THR A 1063 14.52 42.30 -11.71
#